data_AF-A0A5N6NY20-F1
#
_entry.id   AF-A0A5N6NY20-F1
#
_cell.length_a   1.000
_cell.length_b   1.000
_cell.length_c   1.000
_cell.angle_alpha   90.00
_cell.angle_beta   90.00
_cell.angle_gamma   90.00
#
_symmetry.space_group_name_H-M   'P 1'
#
loop_
_entity.id
_entity.type
_entity.pdbx_description
1 polymer ?
#
loop_
_entity_poly.entity_id
_entity_poly.type
_entity_poly.pdbx_seq_one_letter_code
_entity_poly.pdbx_strand_id
1 'polypeptide(L)'
;MLRLWKSLREDQQAIHLRYGHMILFNHFQANLQYGEKYEARSQTLKESLRTTICKGNEMMENPLGILNLIDDLQRLGIAYHFTREISNVLENINCNCFKNHEEWSKMDLNLKSLGFRLLRQHGYSIPQEIFKDNIDENGTVMGHLNENIMSMLNLYEATYHSLENENILDNARIFTEKFLKQSIEKTADKYIVSLINHALDFPLHWMLPRVETKWFIEVYEGRNGMNPMVLELAKLDFNMVQALYQEDLKQASRWWKDICWNNFSFARDRLVENFMWSVTENYLPHFKGRRDMTKVNAMITTIDDVYDVYGTLQELEQFTNIVNSWDLDEITKLPDYMKICFLSLYNEINGMSYNILANEGVFVLPYLKKAWQDLCNSYIIEARWFNSGYTPTLNEFLDNAYMSIGILPIIKHAYLLTLTSVSEDTLQQIERADNLIRNACIITRLTNDMGTSSDELERGDVPKSIQCYMQESGATEVEAREYIKGLIMETWKKLNKERQNAIATELPHEFIECVTNLARMGHFMYTDGDKHGKPDMFKPYALSLFVDPILEEYPQLYALEQFKECKVKDRIIYSDSRWKPNWVGLRIRNSPSQRNIVPTKNMLYSPRSNHKDVMIMEITKRRSAKYPPSLWSYDFIQSLSTKYTGEKYMARSQNLKEVVRTMICKGNEMVENPLGILNLIDDWQRLGISYHFASEISNVLENIYCNFYKNQEEWNKMDLNLKSLGFRLLRQHGYYIPQELFKDNIDENGTVKGHLNEDTMSMLNLYEATYHSIENESILDNARIFTENFLKQSIEKIADKYIVSLINHALDFPLHWMVPRVEAKWFIEVYERRNGMNPMVLELAKLDFNMVQAVHQEDLKYTSRWWKNTCWNNFSFARDRLVENFMWSVTKNYLPGFKGRRDFTKINAMITTIDDVYDVYGTLQELEQFTSIVNRLYEDLFPFAL
;
A
#
# COMPACT_ATOMS: atom_id res chain seq x y z
N MET A 1 10.88 40.16 -2.89
CA MET A 1 11.35 39.07 -1.98
C MET A 1 10.36 38.74 -0.86
N LEU A 2 9.87 39.69 -0.05
CA LEU A 2 8.85 39.40 1.00
C LEU A 2 7.47 38.91 0.49
N ARG A 3 7.08 39.22 -0.76
CA ARG A 3 5.88 38.63 -1.41
C ARG A 3 6.12 37.22 -1.98
N LEU A 4 7.33 36.94 -2.48
CA LEU A 4 7.78 35.60 -2.88
C LEU A 4 7.93 34.67 -1.66
N TRP A 5 8.32 35.22 -0.50
CA TRP A 5 8.41 34.48 0.76
C TRP A 5 7.03 34.24 1.42
N LYS A 6 6.01 35.01 1.02
CA LYS A 6 4.62 34.79 1.44
C LYS A 6 3.94 33.71 0.59
N SER A 7 4.15 33.71 -0.74
CA SER A 7 3.65 32.61 -1.58
C SER A 7 4.38 31.28 -1.32
N LEU A 8 5.69 31.30 -1.00
CA LEU A 8 6.42 30.09 -0.57
C LEU A 8 5.99 29.56 0.80
N ARG A 9 5.42 30.39 1.69
CA ARG A 9 4.81 29.94 2.95
C ARG A 9 3.40 29.41 2.76
N GLU A 10 2.65 29.95 1.81
CA GLU A 10 1.31 29.45 1.45
C GLU A 10 1.42 28.11 0.71
N ASP A 11 2.44 27.92 -0.16
CA ASP A 11 2.74 26.63 -0.80
C ASP A 11 3.36 25.60 0.16
N GLN A 12 4.18 26.01 1.14
CA GLN A 12 4.69 25.09 2.17
C GLN A 12 3.64 24.73 3.23
N GLN A 13 2.66 25.58 3.51
CA GLN A 13 1.53 25.23 4.39
C GLN A 13 0.49 24.35 3.71
N ALA A 14 0.33 24.41 2.39
CA ALA A 14 -0.54 23.51 1.65
C ALA A 14 -0.03 22.05 1.62
N ILE A 15 1.29 21.86 1.66
CA ILE A 15 1.91 20.52 1.63
C ILE A 15 2.09 19.94 3.06
N HIS A 16 2.22 20.80 4.09
CA HIS A 16 2.38 20.33 5.47
C HIS A 16 1.07 19.99 6.21
N LEU A 17 -0.11 20.29 5.63
CA LEU A 17 -1.42 20.03 6.26
C LEU A 17 -2.35 19.07 5.52
N ARG A 18 -1.87 18.35 4.49
CA ARG A 18 -2.54 17.15 3.97
C ARG A 18 -1.76 15.90 4.37
N TYR A 19 -2.04 15.43 5.59
CA TYR A 19 -1.56 14.19 6.22
C TYR A 19 -0.04 13.98 6.15
N GLY A 20 0.66 14.75 6.99
CA GLY A 20 2.11 14.69 7.13
C GLY A 20 2.63 13.27 7.41
N HIS A 21 3.39 12.77 6.43
CA HIS A 21 4.25 11.58 6.50
C HIS A 21 5.10 11.47 7.79
N MET A 22 5.32 12.59 8.50
CA MET A 22 6.18 12.68 9.68
C MET A 22 5.45 12.45 11.02
N ILE A 23 4.15 12.77 11.13
CA ILE A 23 3.36 12.53 12.35
C ILE A 23 3.11 11.03 12.52
N LEU A 24 2.84 10.34 11.42
CA LEU A 24 2.61 8.90 11.39
C LEU A 24 3.88 8.04 11.56
N PHE A 25 5.08 8.64 11.45
CA PHE A 25 6.36 7.92 11.59
C PHE A 25 6.82 7.87 13.05
N ASN A 26 6.63 8.96 13.80
CA ASN A 26 7.05 9.05 15.20
C ASN A 26 6.10 8.34 16.17
N HIS A 27 4.80 8.27 15.88
CA HIS A 27 3.84 7.56 16.73
C HIS A 27 3.96 6.02 16.60
N PHE A 28 4.35 5.52 15.42
CA PHE A 28 4.44 4.10 15.13
C PHE A 28 5.66 3.42 15.78
N GLN A 29 6.81 4.12 15.86
CA GLN A 29 8.02 3.59 16.51
C GLN A 29 7.88 3.44 18.03
N ALA A 30 7.06 4.27 18.68
CA ALA A 30 6.74 4.12 20.09
C ALA A 30 5.85 2.89 20.35
N ASN A 31 5.04 2.45 19.38
CA ASN A 31 4.06 1.38 19.55
C ASN A 31 4.59 -0.05 19.37
N LEU A 32 5.76 -0.28 18.77
CA LEU A 32 6.27 -1.66 18.59
C LEU A 32 6.60 -2.36 19.92
N GLN A 33 7.02 -1.62 20.95
CA GLN A 33 7.32 -2.18 22.28
C GLN A 33 6.07 -2.26 23.19
N TYR A 34 5.00 -1.54 22.85
CA TYR A 34 3.73 -1.53 23.57
C TYR A 34 2.66 -2.44 22.91
N GLY A 35 2.78 -2.69 21.60
CA GLY A 35 1.82 -3.47 20.80
C GLY A 35 1.62 -4.90 21.29
N GLU A 36 2.70 -5.61 21.63
CA GLU A 36 2.61 -6.98 22.16
C GLU A 36 1.85 -7.04 23.49
N LYS A 37 2.02 -6.02 24.36
CA LYS A 37 1.30 -5.95 25.64
C LYS A 37 -0.18 -5.66 25.44
N TYR A 38 -0.51 -4.75 24.53
CA TYR A 38 -1.88 -4.42 24.18
C TYR A 38 -2.61 -5.61 23.55
N GLU A 39 -1.94 -6.33 22.65
CA GLU A 39 -2.48 -7.54 22.03
C GLU A 39 -2.74 -8.65 23.07
N ALA A 40 -1.79 -8.89 23.98
CA ALA A 40 -1.98 -9.85 25.07
C ALA A 40 -3.14 -9.48 26.01
N ARG A 41 -3.28 -8.19 26.35
CA ARG A 41 -4.40 -7.70 27.18
C ARG A 41 -5.73 -7.83 26.45
N SER A 42 -5.78 -7.43 25.18
CA SER A 42 -6.95 -7.56 24.32
C SER A 42 -7.41 -9.03 24.24
N GLN A 43 -6.48 -9.97 24.06
CA GLN A 43 -6.78 -11.40 24.04
C GLN A 43 -7.39 -11.90 25.37
N THR A 44 -6.82 -11.47 26.50
CA THR A 44 -7.34 -11.82 27.84
C THR A 44 -8.79 -11.34 28.03
N LEU A 45 -9.09 -10.10 27.62
CA LEU A 45 -10.44 -9.53 27.71
C LEU A 45 -11.43 -10.28 26.82
N LYS A 46 -11.02 -10.63 25.59
CA LYS A 46 -11.84 -11.42 24.65
C LYS A 46 -12.23 -12.77 25.24
N GLU A 47 -11.30 -13.51 25.84
CA GLU A 47 -11.59 -14.82 26.44
C GLU A 47 -12.54 -14.72 27.64
N SER A 48 -12.36 -13.69 28.46
CA SER A 48 -13.23 -13.43 29.61
C SER A 48 -14.66 -13.10 29.16
N LEU A 49 -14.81 -12.20 28.18
CA LEU A 49 -16.12 -11.83 27.62
C LEU A 49 -16.79 -12.97 26.88
N ARG A 50 -16.05 -13.80 26.14
CA ARG A 50 -16.57 -15.02 25.51
C ARG A 50 -17.23 -15.93 26.55
N THR A 51 -16.58 -16.12 27.69
CA THR A 51 -17.12 -16.90 28.81
C THR A 51 -18.41 -16.28 29.36
N THR A 52 -18.45 -14.96 29.51
CA THR A 52 -19.66 -14.23 29.95
C THR A 52 -20.83 -14.43 28.99
N ILE A 53 -20.60 -14.31 27.67
CA ILE A 53 -21.63 -14.49 26.65
C ILE A 53 -22.15 -15.93 26.67
N CYS A 54 -21.27 -16.94 26.69
CA CYS A 54 -21.66 -18.35 26.75
C CYS A 54 -22.48 -18.67 28.00
N LYS A 55 -22.06 -18.21 29.19
CA LYS A 55 -22.82 -18.43 30.44
C LYS A 55 -24.20 -17.75 30.40
N GLY A 56 -24.26 -16.52 29.89
CA GLY A 56 -25.54 -15.82 29.70
C GLY A 56 -26.48 -16.58 28.77
N ASN A 57 -25.94 -17.17 27.71
CA ASN A 57 -26.68 -18.01 26.77
C ASN A 57 -27.17 -19.34 27.39
N GLU A 58 -26.38 -19.97 28.25
CA GLU A 58 -26.75 -21.24 28.87
C GLU A 58 -27.85 -21.06 29.92
N MET A 59 -27.79 -19.96 30.69
CA MET A 59 -28.74 -19.74 31.78
C MET A 59 -30.10 -19.25 31.26
N MET A 60 -30.14 -18.39 30.23
CA MET A 60 -31.36 -17.79 29.66
C MET A 60 -32.33 -17.15 30.68
N GLU A 61 -31.92 -16.98 31.94
CA GLU A 61 -32.73 -16.41 33.03
C GLU A 61 -33.09 -14.93 32.80
N ASN A 62 -32.27 -14.22 32.01
CA ASN A 62 -32.48 -12.81 31.67
C ASN A 62 -32.18 -12.54 30.17
N PRO A 63 -33.13 -12.82 29.27
CA PRO A 63 -32.98 -12.60 27.82
C PRO A 63 -32.68 -11.14 27.46
N LEU A 64 -33.28 -10.18 28.18
CA LEU A 64 -33.03 -8.76 27.96
C LEU A 64 -31.58 -8.37 28.30
N GLY A 65 -31.03 -8.92 29.38
CA GLY A 65 -29.65 -8.65 29.79
C GLY A 65 -28.62 -9.09 28.76
N ILE A 66 -28.78 -10.29 28.18
CA ILE A 66 -27.86 -10.79 27.15
C ILE A 66 -28.03 -10.04 25.82
N LEU A 67 -29.25 -9.65 25.43
CA LEU A 67 -29.48 -8.81 24.24
C LEU A 67 -28.85 -7.42 24.39
N ASN A 68 -28.95 -6.80 25.57
CA ASN A 68 -28.28 -5.53 25.84
C ASN A 68 -26.76 -5.66 25.71
N LEU A 69 -26.17 -6.75 26.21
CA LEU A 69 -24.74 -7.00 26.02
C LEU A 69 -24.38 -7.13 24.55
N ILE A 70 -25.17 -7.86 23.75
CA ILE A 70 -24.93 -7.98 22.30
C ILE A 70 -25.02 -6.62 21.62
N ASP A 71 -26.03 -5.81 21.95
CA ASP A 71 -26.18 -4.46 21.41
C ASP A 71 -24.98 -3.57 21.77
N ASP A 72 -24.54 -3.62 23.04
CA ASP A 72 -23.35 -2.89 23.50
C ASP A 72 -22.10 -3.32 22.71
N LEU A 73 -21.87 -4.63 22.53
CA LEU A 73 -20.73 -5.16 21.76
C LEU A 73 -20.77 -4.72 20.29
N GLN A 74 -21.95 -4.67 19.68
CA GLN A 74 -22.13 -4.23 18.29
C GLN A 74 -21.84 -2.74 18.14
N ARG A 75 -22.44 -1.90 18.99
CA ARG A 75 -22.27 -0.45 18.95
C ARG A 75 -20.84 -0.04 19.31
N LEU A 76 -20.20 -0.73 20.25
CA LEU A 76 -18.78 -0.54 20.58
C LEU A 76 -17.81 -1.13 19.55
N GLY A 77 -18.32 -1.70 18.45
CA GLY A 77 -17.52 -2.14 17.32
C GLY A 77 -16.64 -3.35 17.60
N ILE A 78 -16.93 -4.13 18.65
CA ILE A 78 -16.14 -5.32 19.05
C ILE A 78 -16.89 -6.64 18.88
N ALA A 79 -18.14 -6.61 18.40
CA ALA A 79 -18.95 -7.80 18.16
C ALA A 79 -18.31 -8.81 17.19
N TYR A 80 -17.47 -8.36 16.26
CA TYR A 80 -16.84 -9.24 15.27
C TYR A 80 -15.84 -10.25 15.89
N HIS A 81 -15.40 -10.04 17.14
CA HIS A 81 -14.61 -11.02 17.90
C HIS A 81 -15.46 -12.18 18.46
N PHE A 82 -16.78 -12.05 18.42
CA PHE A 82 -17.75 -12.93 19.08
C PHE A 82 -18.87 -13.39 18.13
N THR A 83 -18.66 -13.35 16.81
CA THR A 83 -19.70 -13.62 15.80
C THR A 83 -20.42 -14.95 16.06
N ARG A 84 -19.67 -16.03 16.33
CA ARG A 84 -20.25 -17.34 16.61
C ARG A 84 -21.07 -17.37 17.90
N GLU A 85 -20.55 -16.78 18.97
CA GLU A 85 -21.24 -16.71 20.25
C GLU A 85 -22.52 -15.89 20.16
N ILE A 86 -22.49 -14.76 19.43
CA ILE A 86 -23.66 -13.93 19.16
C ILE A 86 -24.71 -14.69 18.35
N SER A 87 -24.32 -15.38 17.28
CA SER A 87 -25.24 -16.19 16.47
C SER A 87 -25.94 -17.26 17.32
N ASN A 88 -25.20 -17.98 18.18
CA ASN A 88 -25.78 -19.00 19.07
C ASN A 88 -26.79 -18.40 20.06
N VAL A 89 -26.52 -17.20 20.60
CA VAL A 89 -27.45 -16.50 21.49
C VAL A 89 -28.72 -16.12 20.75
N LEU A 90 -28.60 -15.51 19.58
CA LEU A 90 -29.75 -15.06 18.80
C LEU A 90 -30.60 -16.24 18.32
N GLU A 91 -29.98 -17.36 17.96
CA GLU A 91 -30.70 -18.59 17.62
C GLU A 91 -31.48 -19.13 18.82
N ASN A 92 -30.87 -19.20 20.00
CA ASN A 92 -31.54 -19.63 21.22
C ASN A 92 -32.70 -18.70 21.61
N ILE A 93 -32.50 -17.38 21.49
CA ILE A 93 -33.55 -16.38 21.74
C ILE A 93 -34.67 -16.53 20.73
N ASN A 94 -34.35 -16.75 19.45
CA ASN A 94 -35.36 -16.98 18.42
C ASN A 94 -36.22 -18.21 18.73
N CYS A 95 -35.57 -19.33 19.07
CA CYS A 95 -36.24 -20.60 19.32
C CYS A 95 -37.08 -20.62 20.61
N ASN A 96 -36.63 -19.94 21.66
CA ASN A 96 -37.25 -20.02 22.98
C ASN A 96 -38.16 -18.83 23.30
N CYS A 97 -37.79 -17.64 22.82
CA CYS A 97 -38.51 -16.41 23.09
C CYS A 97 -39.30 -16.00 21.84
N PHE A 98 -38.67 -15.94 20.66
CA PHE A 98 -39.29 -15.35 19.46
C PHE A 98 -39.94 -16.37 18.50
N LYS A 99 -40.46 -17.49 19.01
CA LYS A 99 -41.03 -18.58 18.18
C LYS A 99 -42.46 -18.35 17.71
N ASN A 100 -43.36 -17.89 18.59
CA ASN A 100 -44.78 -17.74 18.28
C ASN A 100 -45.45 -16.67 19.16
N HIS A 101 -46.71 -16.33 18.83
CA HIS A 101 -47.49 -15.32 19.54
C HIS A 101 -47.69 -15.63 21.04
N GLU A 102 -47.75 -16.91 21.43
CA GLU A 102 -47.93 -17.29 22.85
C GLU A 102 -46.73 -16.89 23.70
N GLU A 103 -45.52 -17.03 23.17
CA GLU A 103 -44.32 -16.59 23.88
C GLU A 103 -44.15 -15.07 23.81
N TRP A 104 -44.46 -14.44 22.68
CA TRP A 104 -44.27 -13.00 22.54
C TRP A 104 -45.24 -12.21 23.42
N SER A 105 -46.48 -12.69 23.62
CA SER A 105 -47.46 -12.00 24.46
C SER A 105 -47.04 -11.90 25.94
N LYS A 106 -46.10 -12.75 26.39
CA LYS A 106 -45.53 -12.75 27.75
C LYS A 106 -44.41 -11.72 27.94
N MET A 107 -43.90 -11.12 26.85
CA MET A 107 -42.75 -10.22 26.90
C MET A 107 -43.16 -8.76 27.08
N ASP A 108 -42.33 -8.00 27.81
CA ASP A 108 -42.44 -6.55 27.83
C ASP A 108 -42.02 -5.91 26.48
N LEU A 109 -42.45 -4.67 26.27
CA LEU A 109 -42.20 -3.94 25.02
C LEU A 109 -40.70 -3.71 24.76
N ASN A 110 -39.88 -3.59 25.80
CA ASN A 110 -38.45 -3.35 25.65
C ASN A 110 -37.75 -4.58 25.07
N LEU A 111 -38.03 -5.75 25.65
CA LEU A 111 -37.52 -7.03 25.18
C LEU A 111 -38.01 -7.32 23.75
N LYS A 112 -39.31 -7.10 23.47
CA LYS A 112 -39.85 -7.25 22.12
C LYS A 112 -39.11 -6.38 21.10
N SER A 113 -38.92 -5.10 21.41
CA SER A 113 -38.35 -4.14 20.47
C SER A 113 -36.87 -4.39 20.22
N LEU A 114 -36.07 -4.58 21.27
CA LEU A 114 -34.64 -4.89 21.14
C LEU A 114 -34.40 -6.24 20.46
N GLY A 115 -35.15 -7.27 20.87
CA GLY A 115 -35.06 -8.60 20.27
C GLY A 115 -35.48 -8.60 18.80
N PHE A 116 -36.58 -7.93 18.45
CA PHE A 116 -37.02 -7.77 17.07
C PHE A 116 -35.94 -7.12 16.20
N ARG A 117 -35.35 -6.01 16.67
CA ARG A 117 -34.28 -5.29 15.98
C ARG A 117 -33.07 -6.20 15.72
N LEU A 118 -32.53 -6.80 16.78
CA LEU A 118 -31.34 -7.65 16.68
C LEU A 118 -31.60 -8.91 15.84
N LEU A 119 -32.75 -9.56 15.98
CA LEU A 119 -33.10 -10.74 15.19
C LEU A 119 -33.25 -10.38 13.70
N ARG A 120 -33.97 -9.31 13.35
CA ARG A 120 -34.07 -8.88 11.94
C ARG A 120 -32.73 -8.43 11.36
N GLN A 121 -31.90 -7.77 12.17
CA GLN A 121 -30.55 -7.41 11.78
C GLN A 121 -29.72 -8.67 11.45
N HIS A 122 -29.93 -9.79 12.12
CA HIS A 122 -29.24 -11.06 11.82
C HIS A 122 -29.98 -11.99 10.84
N GLY A 123 -30.99 -11.47 10.13
CA GLY A 123 -31.68 -12.19 9.05
C GLY A 123 -32.85 -13.07 9.49
N TYR A 124 -33.24 -13.05 10.77
CA TYR A 124 -34.42 -13.77 11.24
C TYR A 124 -35.71 -13.07 10.80
N SER A 125 -36.67 -13.85 10.29
CA SER A 125 -37.97 -13.35 9.85
C SER A 125 -38.95 -13.23 11.02
N ILE A 126 -38.88 -12.12 11.75
CA ILE A 126 -39.84 -11.79 12.82
C ILE A 126 -40.94 -10.87 12.27
N PRO A 127 -42.23 -11.22 12.32
CA PRO A 127 -43.32 -10.41 11.75
C PRO A 127 -43.70 -9.20 12.63
N GLN A 128 -44.21 -8.12 12.01
CA GLN A 128 -44.69 -6.91 12.72
C GLN A 128 -45.82 -7.20 13.73
N GLU A 129 -46.55 -8.30 13.54
CA GLU A 129 -47.62 -8.83 14.39
C GLU A 129 -47.26 -8.88 15.88
N ILE A 130 -45.97 -9.03 16.20
CA ILE A 130 -45.46 -9.07 17.58
C ILE A 130 -45.87 -7.84 18.42
N PHE A 131 -46.12 -6.71 17.76
CA PHE A 131 -46.50 -5.45 18.39
C PHE A 131 -48.01 -5.19 18.43
N LYS A 132 -48.86 -6.08 17.90
CA LYS A 132 -50.33 -5.88 17.85
C LYS A 132 -50.96 -5.72 19.25
N ASP A 133 -50.42 -6.41 20.26
CA ASP A 133 -50.90 -6.29 21.64
C ASP A 133 -50.41 -5.02 22.35
N ASN A 134 -49.48 -4.27 21.75
CA ASN A 134 -48.87 -3.08 22.34
C ASN A 134 -49.30 -1.79 21.64
N ILE A 135 -49.83 -1.88 20.43
CA ILE A 135 -50.12 -0.77 19.54
C ILE A 135 -51.60 -0.83 19.15
N ASP A 136 -52.34 0.25 19.33
CA ASP A 136 -53.75 0.32 18.97
C ASP A 136 -53.99 0.42 17.44
N GLU A 137 -55.26 0.41 17.04
CA GLU A 137 -55.66 0.48 15.62
C GLU A 137 -55.18 1.76 14.90
N ASN A 138 -54.86 2.82 15.65
CA ASN A 138 -54.31 4.08 15.14
C ASN A 138 -52.79 4.09 15.13
N GLY A 139 -52.13 3.00 15.53
CA GLY A 139 -50.68 2.93 15.63
C GLY A 139 -50.08 3.59 16.87
N THR A 140 -50.90 3.90 17.87
CA THR A 140 -50.49 4.53 19.13
C THR A 140 -50.12 3.44 20.14
N VAL A 141 -48.98 3.58 20.82
CA VAL A 141 -48.62 2.65 21.89
C VAL A 141 -49.59 2.82 23.06
N MET A 142 -50.13 1.71 23.55
CA MET A 142 -51.17 1.71 24.60
C MET A 142 -50.68 2.47 25.85
N GLY A 143 -51.54 3.32 26.41
CA GLY A 143 -51.17 4.34 27.41
C GLY A 143 -50.42 3.84 28.66
N HIS A 144 -50.61 2.59 29.08
CA HIS A 144 -49.92 2.00 30.23
C HIS A 144 -48.48 1.54 29.93
N LEU A 145 -48.09 1.47 28.64
CA LEU A 145 -46.74 1.10 28.18
C LEU A 145 -45.86 2.33 27.91
N ASN A 146 -46.43 3.54 27.99
CA ASN A 146 -45.79 4.82 27.65
C ASN A 146 -44.86 5.37 28.75
N GLU A 147 -44.62 4.63 29.84
CA GLU A 147 -43.84 5.12 30.99
C GLU A 147 -42.34 4.84 30.89
N ASN A 148 -41.89 3.88 30.06
CA ASN A 148 -40.47 3.55 29.92
C ASN A 148 -39.87 4.12 28.62
N ILE A 149 -39.07 5.17 28.76
CA ILE A 149 -38.39 5.88 27.66
C ILE A 149 -37.47 4.95 26.85
N MET A 150 -36.76 4.03 27.51
CA MET A 150 -35.88 3.08 26.80
C MET A 150 -36.67 2.12 25.92
N SER A 151 -37.87 1.72 26.33
CA SER A 151 -38.77 0.91 25.49
C SER A 151 -39.17 1.68 24.23
N MET A 152 -39.47 2.97 24.34
CA MET A 152 -39.85 3.82 23.19
C MET A 152 -38.67 4.05 22.26
N LEU A 153 -37.47 4.25 22.80
CA LEU A 153 -36.26 4.38 22.00
C LEU A 153 -35.95 3.08 21.24
N ASN A 154 -36.02 1.93 21.92
CA ASN A 154 -35.81 0.64 21.25
C ASN A 154 -36.89 0.33 20.21
N LEU A 155 -38.14 0.72 20.45
CA LEU A 155 -39.22 0.59 19.47
C LEU A 155 -38.97 1.49 18.26
N TYR A 156 -38.60 2.75 18.47
CA TYR A 156 -38.23 3.69 17.41
C TYR A 156 -37.14 3.10 16.52
N GLU A 157 -36.04 2.61 17.11
CA GLU A 157 -34.94 1.99 16.36
C GLU A 157 -35.38 0.71 15.62
N ALA A 158 -36.22 -0.11 16.25
CA ALA A 158 -36.78 -1.31 15.64
C ALA A 158 -37.63 -0.99 14.39
N THR A 159 -38.31 0.15 14.35
CA THR A 159 -39.16 0.52 13.20
C THR A 159 -38.37 0.74 11.91
N TYR A 160 -37.06 1.07 11.97
CA TYR A 160 -36.22 1.23 10.78
C TYR A 160 -35.84 -0.09 10.11
N HIS A 161 -36.16 -1.22 10.75
CA HIS A 161 -36.07 -2.56 10.16
C HIS A 161 -37.37 -3.01 9.47
N SER A 162 -38.32 -2.10 9.23
CA SER A 162 -39.58 -2.40 8.53
C SER A 162 -39.35 -2.88 7.10
N LEU A 163 -40.24 -3.74 6.63
CA LEU A 163 -40.37 -4.21 5.25
C LEU A 163 -41.53 -3.48 4.55
N GLU A 164 -41.68 -3.69 3.24
CA GLU A 164 -42.82 -3.16 2.48
C GLU A 164 -44.15 -3.68 3.05
N ASN A 165 -45.16 -2.79 3.13
CA ASN A 165 -46.51 -3.07 3.65
C ASN A 165 -46.60 -3.33 5.17
N GLU A 166 -45.58 -2.98 5.95
CA GLU A 166 -45.60 -3.09 7.42
C GLU A 166 -46.10 -1.82 8.13
N ASN A 167 -47.38 -1.52 7.94
CA ASN A 167 -48.02 -0.29 8.44
C ASN A 167 -47.99 -0.13 9.97
N ILE A 168 -47.92 -1.23 10.74
CA ILE A 168 -47.82 -1.15 12.21
C ILE A 168 -46.52 -0.44 12.61
N LEU A 169 -45.41 -0.79 11.95
CA LEU A 169 -44.10 -0.20 12.22
C LEU A 169 -44.01 1.24 11.73
N ASP A 170 -44.65 1.56 10.60
CA ASP A 170 -44.71 2.94 10.09
C ASP A 170 -45.44 3.88 11.05
N ASN A 171 -46.60 3.47 11.55
CA ASN A 171 -47.33 4.28 12.52
C ASN A 171 -46.60 4.36 13.86
N ALA A 172 -45.98 3.25 14.31
CA ALA A 172 -45.16 3.21 15.51
C ALA A 172 -43.98 4.18 15.44
N ARG A 173 -43.35 4.34 14.27
CA ARG A 173 -42.23 5.27 14.05
C ARG A 173 -42.68 6.71 14.31
N ILE A 174 -43.79 7.13 13.73
CA ILE A 174 -44.34 8.48 13.89
C ILE A 174 -44.69 8.75 15.36
N PHE A 175 -45.33 7.78 16.03
CA PHE A 175 -45.69 7.92 17.44
C PHE A 175 -44.45 8.03 18.33
N THR A 176 -43.50 7.11 18.19
CA THR A 176 -42.30 7.05 19.03
C THR A 176 -41.40 8.26 18.82
N GLU A 177 -41.23 8.74 17.58
CA GLU A 177 -40.49 9.96 17.29
C GLU A 177 -41.07 11.18 18.03
N LYS A 178 -42.38 11.36 17.98
CA LYS A 178 -43.09 12.44 18.70
C LYS A 178 -42.94 12.29 20.21
N PHE A 179 -43.08 11.08 20.74
CA PHE A 179 -42.92 10.80 22.16
C PHE A 179 -41.49 11.13 22.63
N LEU A 180 -40.47 10.68 21.89
CA LEU A 180 -39.06 10.89 22.23
C LEU A 180 -38.70 12.37 22.22
N LYS A 181 -39.14 13.13 21.20
CA LYS A 181 -38.98 14.60 21.15
C LYS A 181 -39.55 15.29 22.38
N GLN A 182 -40.73 14.87 22.85
CA GLN A 182 -41.38 15.42 24.05
C GLN A 182 -40.76 14.95 25.38
N SER A 183 -39.97 13.89 25.34
CA SER A 183 -39.38 13.27 26.53
C SER A 183 -38.02 13.86 26.88
N ILE A 184 -37.32 14.48 25.92
CA ILE A 184 -35.99 15.09 26.12
C ILE A 184 -35.98 16.05 27.32
N GLU A 185 -36.92 16.99 27.38
CA GLU A 185 -36.99 18.00 28.46
C GLU A 185 -37.38 17.40 29.82
N LYS A 186 -38.02 16.23 29.83
CA LYS A 186 -38.54 15.56 31.03
C LYS A 186 -37.56 14.54 31.62
N THR A 187 -36.50 14.20 30.88
CA THR A 187 -35.56 13.15 31.24
C THR A 187 -34.36 13.71 31.99
N ALA A 188 -34.19 13.30 33.25
CA ALA A 188 -33.05 13.74 34.07
C ALA A 188 -31.74 12.99 33.74
N ASP A 189 -31.83 11.78 33.19
CA ASP A 189 -30.68 10.95 32.84
C ASP A 189 -30.02 11.46 31.55
N LYS A 190 -28.83 12.05 31.69
CA LYS A 190 -28.05 12.59 30.57
C LYS A 190 -27.62 11.53 29.55
N TYR A 191 -27.39 10.29 29.99
CA TYR A 191 -27.05 9.19 29.09
C TYR A 191 -28.25 8.89 28.18
N ILE A 192 -29.44 8.77 28.75
CA ILE A 192 -30.68 8.53 27.98
C ILE A 192 -30.95 9.71 27.03
N VAL A 193 -30.83 10.96 27.49
CA VAL A 193 -31.00 12.14 26.62
C VAL A 193 -30.03 12.12 25.44
N SER A 194 -28.77 11.72 25.67
CA SER A 194 -27.76 11.62 24.61
C SER A 194 -28.14 10.55 23.58
N LEU A 195 -28.63 9.39 24.03
CA LEU A 195 -29.15 8.36 23.14
C LEU A 195 -30.35 8.82 22.31
N ILE A 196 -31.30 9.53 22.93
CA ILE A 196 -32.49 10.04 22.24
C ILE A 196 -32.11 11.03 21.14
N ASN A 197 -31.29 12.03 21.47
CA ASN A 197 -30.86 13.03 20.49
C ASN A 197 -30.15 12.38 19.32
N HIS A 198 -29.22 11.46 19.61
CA HIS A 198 -28.46 10.76 18.57
C HIS A 198 -29.35 9.92 17.65
N ALA A 199 -30.32 9.18 18.19
CA ALA A 199 -31.26 8.38 17.40
C ALA A 199 -32.23 9.24 16.56
N LEU A 200 -32.66 10.39 17.09
CA LEU A 200 -33.54 11.33 16.38
C LEU A 200 -32.80 12.12 15.29
N ASP A 201 -31.50 12.37 15.47
CA ASP A 201 -30.64 12.93 14.42
C ASP A 201 -30.42 11.89 13.34
N PHE A 202 -30.11 10.65 13.73
CA PHE A 202 -29.85 9.57 12.80
C PHE A 202 -30.13 8.18 13.39
N PRO A 203 -31.06 7.38 12.82
CA PRO A 203 -31.42 6.08 13.38
C PRO A 203 -30.27 5.09 13.26
N LEU A 204 -30.12 4.22 14.26
CA LEU A 204 -29.00 3.29 14.39
C LEU A 204 -28.84 2.39 13.16
N HIS A 205 -29.95 1.92 12.57
CA HIS A 205 -29.91 1.04 11.39
C HIS A 205 -29.30 1.71 10.16
N TRP A 206 -29.41 3.03 10.04
CA TRP A 206 -28.84 3.77 8.92
C TRP A 206 -27.42 4.22 9.21
N MET A 207 -26.95 4.18 10.46
CA MET A 207 -25.68 4.75 10.88
C MET A 207 -24.46 3.91 10.52
N LEU A 208 -23.34 4.58 10.20
CA LEU A 208 -22.09 3.91 9.92
C LEU A 208 -21.49 3.26 11.17
N PRO A 209 -21.20 1.94 11.16
CA PRO A 209 -20.75 1.23 12.35
C PRO A 209 -19.53 1.86 13.02
N ARG A 210 -18.51 2.28 12.27
CA ARG A 210 -17.29 2.87 12.85
C ARG A 210 -17.47 4.28 13.38
N VAL A 211 -18.35 5.07 12.78
CA VAL A 211 -18.69 6.40 13.29
C VAL A 211 -19.49 6.25 14.58
N GLU A 212 -20.47 5.34 14.61
CA GLU A 212 -21.23 4.98 15.81
C GLU A 212 -20.29 4.50 16.92
N THR A 213 -19.35 3.61 16.61
CA THR A 213 -18.41 3.11 17.62
C THR A 213 -17.61 4.21 18.29
N LYS A 214 -17.11 5.19 17.52
CA LYS A 214 -16.34 6.30 18.11
C LYS A 214 -17.19 7.08 19.11
N TRP A 215 -18.41 7.46 18.70
CA TRP A 215 -19.34 8.20 19.56
C TRP A 215 -19.80 7.37 20.76
N PHE A 216 -20.16 6.10 20.55
CA PHE A 216 -20.75 5.25 21.58
C PHE A 216 -19.73 4.85 22.65
N ILE A 217 -18.43 4.75 22.34
CA ILE A 217 -17.40 4.55 23.38
C ILE A 217 -17.45 5.67 24.43
N GLU A 218 -17.57 6.92 23.99
CA GLU A 218 -17.60 8.10 24.88
C GLU A 218 -18.89 8.13 25.71
N VAL A 219 -20.03 7.79 25.10
CA VAL A 219 -21.34 7.77 25.77
C VAL A 219 -21.48 6.58 26.72
N TYR A 220 -20.99 5.41 26.33
CA TYR A 220 -21.02 4.18 27.13
C TYR A 220 -20.19 4.33 28.41
N GLU A 221 -19.05 5.04 28.36
CA GLU A 221 -18.22 5.34 29.54
C GLU A 221 -19.00 6.11 30.63
N GLY A 222 -19.96 6.96 30.24
CA GLY A 222 -20.83 7.69 31.16
C GLY A 222 -22.06 6.91 31.67
N ARG A 223 -22.28 5.67 31.19
CA ARG A 223 -23.47 4.87 31.54
C ARG A 223 -23.38 4.34 32.98
N ASN A 224 -24.47 4.48 33.74
CA ASN A 224 -24.56 3.82 35.04
C ASN A 224 -24.56 2.28 34.89
N GLY A 225 -23.65 1.59 35.59
CA GLY A 225 -23.49 0.14 35.46
C GLY A 225 -22.73 -0.33 34.22
N MET A 226 -22.00 0.57 33.53
CA MET A 226 -21.09 0.25 32.42
C MET A 226 -20.14 -0.91 32.77
N ASN A 227 -19.96 -1.86 31.85
CA ASN A 227 -19.01 -2.97 32.04
C ASN A 227 -17.58 -2.54 31.66
N PRO A 228 -16.64 -2.42 32.63
CA PRO A 228 -15.31 -1.89 32.38
C PRO A 228 -14.48 -2.78 31.45
N MET A 229 -14.69 -4.10 31.45
CA MET A 229 -13.97 -5.00 30.53
C MET A 229 -14.37 -4.78 29.08
N VAL A 230 -15.66 -4.50 28.85
CA VAL A 230 -16.22 -4.20 27.53
C VAL A 230 -15.69 -2.86 27.02
N LEU A 231 -15.69 -1.82 27.87
CA LEU A 231 -15.15 -0.51 27.51
C LEU A 231 -13.64 -0.56 27.24
N GLU A 232 -12.87 -1.23 28.11
CA GLU A 232 -11.42 -1.38 27.93
C GLU A 232 -11.09 -2.08 26.61
N LEU A 233 -11.79 -3.19 26.30
CA LEU A 233 -11.60 -3.89 25.03
C LEU A 233 -11.96 -3.00 23.83
N ALA A 234 -13.05 -2.23 23.91
CA ALA A 234 -13.46 -1.33 22.84
C ALA A 234 -12.43 -0.23 22.54
N LYS A 235 -11.86 0.40 23.59
CA LYS A 235 -10.80 1.41 23.43
C LYS A 235 -9.53 0.82 22.80
N LEU A 236 -9.08 -0.33 23.31
CA LEU A 236 -7.92 -1.04 22.78
C LEU A 236 -8.11 -1.43 21.31
N ASP A 237 -9.24 -2.05 20.99
CA ASP A 237 -9.55 -2.51 19.64
C ASP A 237 -9.66 -1.35 18.66
N PHE A 238 -10.34 -0.26 19.04
CA PHE A 238 -10.43 0.96 18.24
C PHE A 238 -9.04 1.47 17.84
N ASN A 239 -8.13 1.60 18.81
CA ASN A 239 -6.79 2.12 18.59
C ASN A 239 -5.94 1.17 17.73
N MET A 240 -6.05 -0.13 17.93
CA MET A 240 -5.36 -1.14 17.11
C MET A 240 -5.82 -1.10 15.65
N VAL A 241 -7.14 -1.04 15.42
CA VAL A 241 -7.73 -0.97 14.08
C VAL A 241 -7.41 0.38 13.42
N GLN A 242 -7.43 1.49 14.16
CA GLN A 242 -7.00 2.80 13.66
C GLN A 242 -5.54 2.77 13.15
N ALA A 243 -4.64 2.08 13.86
CA ALA A 243 -3.25 1.94 13.40
C ALA A 243 -3.14 1.17 12.07
N LEU A 244 -4.02 0.18 11.83
CA LEU A 244 -4.12 -0.50 10.54
C LEU A 244 -4.59 0.44 9.44
N TYR A 245 -5.62 1.25 9.71
CA TYR A 245 -6.11 2.26 8.76
C TYR A 245 -5.03 3.26 8.38
N GLN A 246 -4.23 3.72 9.35
CA GLN A 246 -3.10 4.62 9.10
C GLN A 246 -2.06 3.99 8.17
N GLU A 247 -1.79 2.70 8.29
CA GLU A 247 -0.89 2.00 7.37
C GLU A 247 -1.50 1.85 5.98
N ASP A 248 -2.78 1.49 5.88
CA ASP A 248 -3.49 1.42 4.60
C ASP A 248 -3.51 2.77 3.88
N LEU A 249 -3.80 3.86 4.61
CA LEU A 249 -3.82 5.22 4.08
C LEU A 249 -2.43 5.71 3.63
N LYS A 250 -1.35 5.33 4.34
CA LYS A 250 0.02 5.59 3.88
C LYS A 250 0.31 4.93 2.54
N GLN A 251 -0.13 3.67 2.35
CA GLN A 251 0.07 2.98 1.08
C GLN A 251 -0.78 3.60 -0.04
N ALA A 252 -2.03 3.94 0.24
CA ALA A 252 -2.90 4.65 -0.70
C ALA A 252 -2.31 6.02 -1.08
N SER A 253 -1.73 6.76 -0.13
CA SER A 253 -1.08 8.05 -0.39
C SER A 253 0.15 7.93 -1.30
N ARG A 254 0.97 6.89 -1.11
CA ARG A 254 2.09 6.62 -2.02
C ARG A 254 1.60 6.30 -3.43
N TRP A 255 0.58 5.44 -3.54
CA TRP A 255 -0.04 5.11 -4.82
C TRP A 255 -0.61 6.36 -5.51
N TRP A 256 -1.37 7.19 -4.80
CA TRP A 256 -1.99 8.40 -5.33
C TRP A 256 -0.95 9.37 -5.90
N LYS A 257 0.19 9.50 -5.23
CA LYS A 257 1.32 10.30 -5.70
C LYS A 257 2.02 9.68 -6.92
N ASP A 258 2.10 8.36 -6.99
CA ASP A 258 2.77 7.65 -8.09
C ASP A 258 1.95 7.74 -9.39
N ILE A 259 0.61 7.68 -9.34
CA ILE A 259 -0.24 7.78 -10.54
C ILE A 259 -0.38 9.20 -11.08
N CYS A 260 0.06 10.23 -10.35
CA CYS A 260 0.08 11.63 -10.77
C CYS A 260 -1.29 12.28 -11.06
N TRP A 261 -2.41 11.63 -10.73
CA TRP A 261 -3.75 12.19 -10.93
C TRP A 261 -4.03 13.41 -10.06
N ASN A 262 -3.32 13.52 -8.93
CA ASN A 262 -3.29 14.72 -8.10
C ASN A 262 -2.72 15.96 -8.81
N ASN A 263 -2.18 15.81 -10.03
CA ASN A 263 -1.70 16.92 -10.86
C ASN A 263 -2.78 17.47 -11.82
N PHE A 264 -3.92 16.79 -11.97
CA PHE A 264 -5.03 17.33 -12.76
C PHE A 264 -5.69 18.47 -11.99
N SER A 265 -5.59 19.68 -12.52
CA SER A 265 -6.14 20.88 -11.86
C SER A 265 -7.67 20.90 -11.77
N PHE A 266 -8.34 20.11 -12.62
CA PHE A 266 -9.81 19.99 -12.64
C PHE A 266 -10.32 18.91 -11.68
N ALA A 267 -9.50 17.89 -11.35
CA ALA A 267 -9.93 16.76 -10.55
C ALA A 267 -9.81 17.05 -9.05
N ARG A 268 -10.79 16.58 -8.28
CA ARG A 268 -10.84 16.74 -6.83
C ARG A 268 -9.81 15.80 -6.17
N ASP A 269 -8.86 16.38 -5.43
CA ASP A 269 -7.97 15.60 -4.55
C ASP A 269 -8.71 15.19 -3.26
N ARG A 270 -9.27 13.98 -3.27
CA ARG A 270 -10.16 13.44 -2.21
C ARG A 270 -9.74 12.07 -1.71
N LEU A 271 -8.43 11.81 -1.62
CA LEU A 271 -7.94 10.48 -1.27
C LEU A 271 -8.45 9.99 0.10
N VAL A 272 -8.58 10.87 1.09
CA VAL A 272 -8.96 10.47 2.46
C VAL A 272 -10.47 10.23 2.56
N GLU A 273 -11.26 11.01 1.85
CA GLU A 273 -12.70 10.79 1.65
C GLU A 273 -12.93 9.45 0.94
N ASN A 274 -12.21 9.18 -0.15
CA ASN A 274 -12.24 7.89 -0.86
C ASN A 274 -11.79 6.71 0.01
N PHE A 275 -10.82 6.93 0.90
CA PHE A 275 -10.43 5.95 1.91
C PHE A 275 -11.54 5.70 2.93
N MET A 276 -12.29 6.72 3.34
CA MET A 276 -13.44 6.57 4.23
C MET A 276 -14.54 5.69 3.61
N TRP A 277 -14.80 5.82 2.30
CA TRP A 277 -15.67 4.89 1.57
C TRP A 277 -15.18 3.44 1.72
N SER A 278 -13.88 3.18 1.53
CA SER A 278 -13.32 1.83 1.67
C SER A 278 -13.40 1.26 3.10
N VAL A 279 -13.22 2.11 4.12
CA VAL A 279 -13.38 1.72 5.53
C VAL A 279 -14.84 1.38 5.82
N THR A 280 -15.77 2.09 5.19
CA THR A 280 -17.21 1.87 5.37
C THR A 280 -17.68 0.59 4.70
N GLU A 281 -17.21 0.31 3.50
CA GLU A 281 -17.45 -0.94 2.79
C GLU A 281 -17.08 -2.14 3.68
N ASN A 282 -15.89 -2.14 4.27
CA ASN A 282 -15.51 -3.16 5.25
C ASN A 282 -14.46 -2.64 6.25
N TYR A 283 -14.94 -2.37 7.48
CA TYR A 283 -14.14 -1.81 8.57
C TYR A 283 -13.31 -2.86 9.32
N LEU A 284 -13.50 -4.16 9.03
CA LEU A 284 -12.93 -5.23 9.83
C LEU A 284 -11.41 -5.33 9.65
N PRO A 285 -10.63 -5.60 10.71
CA PRO A 285 -9.16 -5.59 10.62
C PRO A 285 -8.59 -6.62 9.65
N HIS A 286 -9.24 -7.77 9.47
CA HIS A 286 -8.77 -8.83 8.55
C HIS A 286 -9.01 -8.52 7.07
N PHE A 287 -9.91 -7.59 6.75
CA PHE A 287 -10.17 -7.21 5.37
C PHE A 287 -9.00 -6.39 4.81
N LYS A 288 -8.23 -7.00 3.92
CA LYS A 288 -7.05 -6.37 3.28
C LYS A 288 -7.40 -5.56 2.03
N GLY A 289 -8.63 -5.70 1.52
CA GLY A 289 -9.09 -5.07 0.28
C GLY A 289 -9.27 -3.56 0.35
N ARG A 290 -9.23 -2.92 1.54
CA ARG A 290 -9.40 -1.46 1.70
C ARG A 290 -8.52 -0.64 0.78
N ARG A 291 -7.27 -1.07 0.57
CA ARG A 291 -6.32 -0.35 -0.30
C ARG A 291 -6.81 -0.34 -1.74
N ASP A 292 -7.19 -1.49 -2.27
CA ASP A 292 -7.66 -1.63 -3.64
C ASP A 292 -9.00 -0.91 -3.83
N MET A 293 -9.90 -1.01 -2.85
CA MET A 293 -11.15 -0.26 -2.84
C MET A 293 -10.95 1.26 -2.82
N THR A 294 -9.98 1.77 -2.04
CA THR A 294 -9.64 3.20 -2.05
C THR A 294 -9.21 3.66 -3.45
N LYS A 295 -8.47 2.82 -4.18
CA LYS A 295 -8.09 3.13 -5.56
C LYS A 295 -9.30 3.16 -6.47
N VAL A 296 -10.20 2.19 -6.36
CA VAL A 296 -11.46 2.15 -7.13
C VAL A 296 -12.26 3.44 -6.88
N ASN A 297 -12.46 3.82 -5.63
CA ASN A 297 -13.22 5.01 -5.24
C ASN A 297 -12.58 6.30 -5.78
N ALA A 298 -11.25 6.44 -5.62
CA ALA A 298 -10.51 7.58 -6.17
C ALA A 298 -10.56 7.63 -7.70
N MET A 299 -10.55 6.45 -8.35
CA MET A 299 -10.65 6.38 -9.81
C MET A 299 -12.02 6.81 -10.32
N ILE A 300 -13.10 6.35 -9.67
CA ILE A 300 -14.47 6.78 -9.95
C ILE A 300 -14.58 8.30 -9.81
N THR A 301 -14.16 8.86 -8.67
CA THR A 301 -14.24 10.32 -8.42
C THR A 301 -13.53 11.14 -9.49
N THR A 302 -12.36 10.68 -9.98
CA THR A 302 -11.61 11.43 -10.98
C THR A 302 -12.22 11.28 -12.38
N ILE A 303 -12.73 10.10 -12.71
CA ILE A 303 -13.43 9.86 -13.99
C ILE A 303 -14.73 10.66 -14.02
N ASP A 304 -15.46 10.72 -12.91
CA ASP A 304 -16.63 11.59 -12.70
C ASP A 304 -16.29 13.06 -13.05
N ASP A 305 -15.19 13.59 -12.50
CA ASP A 305 -14.70 14.94 -12.84
C ASP A 305 -14.32 15.11 -14.33
N VAL A 306 -13.89 14.04 -15.00
CA VAL A 306 -13.66 14.08 -16.45
C VAL A 306 -14.98 14.27 -17.20
N TYR A 307 -16.05 13.56 -16.83
CA TYR A 307 -17.35 13.66 -17.51
C TYR A 307 -18.14 14.93 -17.17
N ASP A 308 -18.17 15.33 -15.89
CA ASP A 308 -19.10 16.36 -15.43
C ASP A 308 -18.48 17.77 -15.39
N VAL A 309 -17.14 17.89 -15.41
CA VAL A 309 -16.45 19.18 -15.25
C VAL A 309 -15.58 19.55 -16.45
N TYR A 310 -14.77 18.63 -16.96
CA TYR A 310 -13.66 19.00 -17.83
C TYR A 310 -13.80 18.59 -19.30
N GLY A 311 -14.23 17.36 -19.59
CA GLY A 311 -14.27 16.84 -20.95
C GLY A 311 -15.37 17.47 -21.80
N THR A 312 -15.08 17.70 -23.08
CA THR A 312 -16.11 18.05 -24.06
C THR A 312 -16.89 16.80 -24.47
N LEU A 313 -18.16 16.94 -24.88
CA LEU A 313 -18.98 15.79 -25.30
C LEU A 313 -18.28 14.90 -26.34
N GLN A 314 -17.56 15.49 -27.31
CA GLN A 314 -16.81 14.74 -28.32
C GLN A 314 -15.67 13.92 -27.72
N GLU A 315 -14.91 14.50 -26.79
CA GLU A 315 -13.83 13.79 -26.08
C GLU A 315 -14.40 12.68 -25.19
N LEU A 316 -15.53 12.94 -24.52
CA LEU A 316 -16.21 11.97 -23.67
C LEU A 316 -16.71 10.77 -24.48
N GLU A 317 -17.31 10.99 -25.65
CA GLU A 317 -17.72 9.88 -26.53
C GLU A 317 -16.52 9.02 -26.96
N GLN A 318 -15.39 9.63 -27.26
CA GLN A 318 -14.15 8.90 -27.57
C GLN A 318 -13.63 8.13 -26.37
N PHE A 319 -13.61 8.75 -25.19
CA PHE A 319 -13.19 8.12 -23.95
C PHE A 319 -14.07 6.91 -23.60
N THR A 320 -15.40 7.06 -23.67
CA THR A 320 -16.35 5.96 -23.46
C THR A 320 -16.12 4.82 -24.46
N ASN A 321 -15.88 5.13 -25.74
CA ASN A 321 -15.61 4.12 -26.76
C ASN A 321 -14.33 3.33 -26.46
N ILE A 322 -13.28 3.99 -25.97
CA ILE A 322 -12.00 3.35 -25.62
C ILE A 322 -12.14 2.52 -24.34
N VAL A 323 -12.91 2.97 -23.34
CA VAL A 323 -13.26 2.13 -22.19
C VAL A 323 -14.07 0.90 -22.63
N ASN A 324 -14.97 1.06 -23.61
CA ASN A 324 -15.75 -0.05 -24.17
C ASN A 324 -14.87 -1.06 -24.94
N SER A 325 -13.95 -0.61 -25.79
CA SER A 325 -13.02 -1.52 -26.48
C SER A 325 -12.01 -2.13 -25.49
N TRP A 326 -11.58 -1.37 -24.49
CA TRP A 326 -10.45 -1.65 -23.60
C TRP A 326 -9.14 -1.86 -24.36
N ASP A 327 -9.03 -1.18 -25.50
CA ASP A 327 -7.94 -1.29 -26.46
C ASP A 327 -6.94 -0.14 -26.26
N LEU A 328 -5.67 -0.48 -26.02
CA LEU A 328 -4.61 0.51 -25.79
C LEU A 328 -4.20 1.22 -27.08
N ASP A 329 -4.42 0.63 -28.25
CA ASP A 329 -3.95 1.19 -29.53
C ASP A 329 -4.74 2.46 -29.90
N GLU A 330 -6.01 2.47 -29.51
CA GLU A 330 -6.95 3.54 -29.74
C GLU A 330 -6.68 4.76 -28.85
N ILE A 331 -5.85 4.64 -27.80
CA ILE A 331 -5.58 5.70 -26.84
C ILE A 331 -4.93 6.93 -27.45
N THR A 332 -4.24 6.77 -28.59
CA THR A 332 -3.59 7.86 -29.32
C THR A 332 -4.58 8.95 -29.76
N LYS A 333 -5.87 8.60 -29.87
CA LYS A 333 -6.97 9.51 -30.23
C LYS A 333 -7.38 10.45 -29.10
N LEU A 334 -7.04 10.13 -27.86
CA LEU A 334 -7.42 10.91 -26.68
C LEU A 334 -6.46 12.08 -26.41
N PRO A 335 -6.95 13.16 -25.77
CA PRO A 335 -6.07 14.17 -25.18
C PRO A 335 -5.24 13.57 -24.03
N ASP A 336 -4.07 14.15 -23.75
CA ASP A 336 -3.08 13.53 -22.85
C ASP A 336 -3.59 13.27 -21.43
N TYR A 337 -4.48 14.12 -20.90
CA TYR A 337 -5.07 13.89 -19.58
C TYR A 337 -5.98 12.64 -19.56
N MET A 338 -6.76 12.40 -20.62
CA MET A 338 -7.57 11.20 -20.79
C MET A 338 -6.70 9.96 -21.07
N LYS A 339 -5.57 10.11 -21.77
CA LYS A 339 -4.60 9.01 -21.92
C LYS A 339 -4.08 8.57 -20.56
N ILE A 340 -3.64 9.51 -19.73
CA ILE A 340 -3.16 9.23 -18.37
C ILE A 340 -4.29 8.61 -17.54
N CYS A 341 -5.52 9.13 -17.63
CA CYS A 341 -6.68 8.60 -16.92
C CYS A 341 -7.00 7.15 -17.35
N PHE A 342 -7.11 6.89 -18.65
CA PHE A 342 -7.38 5.53 -19.13
C PHE A 342 -6.24 4.56 -18.80
N LEU A 343 -4.97 4.96 -18.96
CA LEU A 343 -3.83 4.10 -18.66
C LEU A 343 -3.76 3.72 -17.18
N SER A 344 -4.01 4.65 -16.26
CA SER A 344 -4.00 4.28 -14.83
C SER A 344 -5.20 3.39 -14.48
N LEU A 345 -6.39 3.65 -15.03
CA LEU A 345 -7.54 2.75 -14.89
C LEU A 345 -7.19 1.35 -15.42
N TYR A 346 -6.69 1.27 -16.65
CA TYR A 346 -6.27 0.03 -17.28
C TYR A 346 -5.26 -0.72 -16.41
N ASN A 347 -4.18 -0.05 -15.99
CA ASN A 347 -3.12 -0.67 -15.21
C ASN A 347 -3.59 -1.21 -13.84
N GLU A 348 -4.40 -0.44 -13.11
CA GLU A 348 -4.88 -0.88 -11.79
C GLU A 348 -5.87 -2.05 -11.91
N ILE A 349 -6.81 -1.99 -12.85
CA ILE A 349 -7.82 -3.06 -13.01
C ILE A 349 -7.20 -4.34 -13.56
N ASN A 350 -6.28 -4.24 -14.52
CA ASN A 350 -5.50 -5.40 -14.96
C ASN A 350 -4.62 -5.94 -13.82
N GLY A 351 -4.02 -5.06 -13.01
CA GLY A 351 -3.23 -5.46 -11.84
C GLY A 351 -4.05 -6.21 -10.78
N MET A 352 -5.27 -5.75 -10.47
CA MET A 352 -6.18 -6.46 -9.57
C MET A 352 -6.59 -7.82 -10.14
N SER A 353 -6.97 -7.88 -11.42
CA SER A 353 -7.28 -9.15 -12.08
C SER A 353 -6.08 -10.09 -12.10
N TYR A 354 -4.89 -9.57 -12.29
CA TYR A 354 -3.65 -10.34 -12.27
C TYR A 354 -3.41 -10.95 -10.87
N ASN A 355 -3.60 -10.17 -9.81
CA ASN A 355 -3.44 -10.66 -8.44
C ASN A 355 -4.44 -11.79 -8.12
N ILE A 356 -5.69 -11.68 -8.58
CA ILE A 356 -6.69 -12.74 -8.40
C ILE A 356 -6.29 -13.99 -9.21
N LEU A 357 -5.85 -13.82 -10.46
CA LEU A 357 -5.37 -14.95 -11.27
C LEU A 357 -4.16 -15.64 -10.62
N ALA A 358 -3.21 -14.87 -10.09
CA ALA A 358 -1.99 -15.42 -9.50
C ALA A 358 -2.23 -16.17 -8.18
N ASN A 359 -3.25 -15.77 -7.41
CA ASN A 359 -3.55 -16.38 -6.11
C ASN A 359 -4.63 -17.46 -6.19
N GLU A 360 -5.67 -17.26 -7.01
CA GLU A 360 -6.87 -18.11 -7.08
C GLU A 360 -6.97 -18.90 -8.40
N GLY A 361 -6.18 -18.54 -9.43
CA GLY A 361 -6.21 -19.21 -10.73
C GLY A 361 -7.38 -18.80 -11.64
N VAL A 362 -8.14 -17.77 -11.28
CA VAL A 362 -9.33 -17.30 -12.02
C VAL A 362 -9.08 -15.96 -12.69
N PHE A 363 -9.43 -15.84 -13.97
CA PHE A 363 -9.25 -14.63 -14.76
C PHE A 363 -10.49 -13.74 -14.75
N VAL A 364 -10.50 -12.71 -13.88
CA VAL A 364 -11.69 -11.87 -13.63
C VAL A 364 -11.72 -10.55 -14.42
N LEU A 365 -10.74 -10.29 -15.30
CA LEU A 365 -10.69 -9.04 -16.05
C LEU A 365 -11.97 -8.75 -16.86
N PRO A 366 -12.60 -9.72 -17.56
CA PRO A 366 -13.83 -9.44 -18.30
C PRO A 366 -14.96 -8.94 -17.39
N TYR A 367 -15.06 -9.50 -16.18
CA TYR A 367 -16.04 -9.12 -15.17
C TYR A 367 -15.82 -7.70 -14.66
N LEU A 368 -14.58 -7.35 -14.30
CA LEU A 368 -14.23 -6.00 -13.82
C LEU A 368 -14.32 -4.95 -14.93
N LYS A 369 -13.85 -5.27 -16.15
CA LYS A 369 -13.98 -4.42 -17.33
C LYS A 369 -15.43 -4.03 -17.56
N LYS A 370 -16.36 -5.00 -17.51
CA LYS A 370 -17.79 -4.75 -17.72
C LYS A 370 -18.35 -3.73 -16.72
N ALA A 371 -17.92 -3.78 -15.47
CA ALA A 371 -18.34 -2.80 -14.45
C ALA A 371 -18.00 -1.36 -14.84
N TRP A 372 -16.77 -1.12 -15.31
CA TRP A 372 -16.32 0.22 -15.72
C TRP A 372 -16.94 0.69 -17.04
N GLN A 373 -17.20 -0.24 -17.96
CA GLN A 373 -17.96 0.05 -19.16
C GLN A 373 -19.36 0.54 -18.80
N ASP A 374 -20.06 -0.16 -17.93
CA ASP A 374 -21.42 0.20 -17.52
C ASP A 374 -21.45 1.59 -16.86
N LEU A 375 -20.47 1.90 -16.00
CA LEU A 375 -20.33 3.22 -15.40
C LEU A 375 -20.11 4.31 -16.47
N CYS A 376 -19.12 4.17 -17.34
CA CYS A 376 -18.82 5.18 -18.37
C CYS A 376 -19.98 5.36 -19.36
N ASN A 377 -20.70 4.27 -19.69
CA ASN A 377 -21.89 4.33 -20.53
C ASN A 377 -23.05 5.07 -19.84
N SER A 378 -23.16 5.00 -18.51
CA SER A 378 -24.15 5.81 -17.77
C SER A 378 -23.75 7.29 -17.67
N TYR A 379 -22.46 7.60 -17.53
CA TYR A 379 -21.97 8.99 -17.53
C TYR A 379 -22.17 9.67 -18.87
N ILE A 380 -21.91 8.99 -20.00
CA ILE A 380 -22.11 9.61 -21.31
C ILE A 380 -23.59 9.92 -21.60
N ILE A 381 -24.53 9.19 -20.98
CA ILE A 381 -25.96 9.50 -21.06
C ILE A 381 -26.26 10.84 -20.36
N GLU A 382 -25.74 11.04 -19.15
CA GLU A 382 -25.91 12.30 -18.40
C GLU A 382 -25.24 13.48 -19.10
N ALA A 383 -24.03 13.29 -19.64
CA ALA A 383 -23.34 14.30 -20.43
C ALA A 383 -24.14 14.71 -21.70
N ARG A 384 -24.83 13.76 -22.34
CA ARG A 384 -25.72 14.04 -23.48
C ARG A 384 -26.98 14.79 -23.05
N TRP A 385 -27.58 14.43 -21.91
CA TRP A 385 -28.72 15.17 -21.35
C TRP A 385 -28.35 16.61 -21.04
N PHE A 386 -27.22 16.81 -20.35
CA PHE A 386 -26.68 18.13 -20.05
C PHE A 386 -26.45 18.96 -21.32
N ASN A 387 -25.71 18.43 -22.31
CA ASN A 387 -25.37 19.16 -23.53
C ASN A 387 -26.59 19.48 -24.41
N SER A 388 -27.66 18.67 -24.35
CA SER A 388 -28.91 18.91 -25.10
C SER A 388 -29.93 19.76 -24.35
N GLY A 389 -29.70 20.03 -23.05
CA GLY A 389 -30.69 20.66 -22.17
C GLY A 389 -31.91 19.78 -21.89
N TYR A 390 -31.79 18.46 -22.06
CA TYR A 390 -32.87 17.51 -21.81
C TYR A 390 -33.02 17.26 -20.30
N THR A 391 -34.26 17.34 -19.81
CA THR A 391 -34.62 16.94 -18.44
C THR A 391 -35.42 15.64 -18.51
N PRO A 392 -34.88 14.51 -18.02
CA PRO A 392 -35.59 13.24 -18.00
C PRO A 392 -36.77 13.25 -17.02
N THR A 393 -37.67 12.26 -17.13
CA THR A 393 -38.62 11.94 -16.05
C THR A 393 -37.88 11.39 -14.84
N LEU A 394 -38.46 11.42 -13.64
CA LEU A 394 -37.79 10.88 -12.44
C LEU A 394 -37.42 9.41 -12.62
N ASN A 395 -38.29 8.60 -13.23
CA ASN A 395 -38.00 7.18 -13.46
C ASN A 395 -36.88 6.97 -14.49
N GLU A 396 -36.90 7.72 -15.60
CA GLU A 396 -35.84 7.66 -16.61
C GLU A 396 -34.49 8.08 -16.01
N PHE A 397 -34.48 9.13 -15.19
CA PHE A 397 -33.29 9.53 -14.43
C PHE A 397 -32.81 8.39 -13.54
N LEU A 398 -33.67 7.85 -12.67
CA LEU A 398 -33.29 6.82 -11.69
C LEU A 398 -32.78 5.53 -12.33
N ASP A 399 -33.29 5.16 -13.51
CA ASP A 399 -32.82 3.99 -14.26
C ASP A 399 -31.39 4.16 -14.81
N ASN A 400 -30.92 5.38 -15.04
CA ASN A 400 -29.50 5.65 -15.32
C ASN A 400 -28.72 5.92 -14.03
N ALA A 401 -29.33 6.65 -13.09
CA ALA A 401 -28.67 7.27 -11.95
C ALA A 401 -28.14 6.27 -10.92
N TYR A 402 -28.74 5.07 -10.83
CA TYR A 402 -28.22 3.99 -9.98
C TYR A 402 -26.91 3.38 -10.51
N MET A 403 -26.63 3.54 -11.81
CA MET A 403 -25.35 3.18 -12.40
C MET A 403 -24.33 4.32 -12.29
N SER A 404 -24.74 5.55 -12.64
CA SER A 404 -23.85 6.71 -12.69
C SER A 404 -23.35 7.18 -11.32
N ILE A 405 -24.02 6.81 -10.22
CA ILE A 405 -23.51 7.07 -8.86
C ILE A 405 -22.19 6.32 -8.53
N GLY A 406 -21.71 5.42 -9.41
CA GLY A 406 -20.39 4.77 -9.28
C GLY A 406 -20.34 3.59 -8.31
N ILE A 407 -21.45 3.29 -7.61
CA ILE A 407 -21.51 2.26 -6.56
C ILE A 407 -21.42 0.83 -7.13
N LEU A 408 -21.89 0.58 -8.35
CA LEU A 408 -21.86 -0.78 -8.92
C LEU A 408 -20.43 -1.32 -9.13
N PRO A 409 -19.49 -0.57 -9.75
CA PRO A 409 -18.09 -0.96 -9.78
C PRO A 409 -17.51 -1.27 -8.39
N ILE A 410 -17.80 -0.42 -7.40
CA ILE A 410 -17.35 -0.60 -6.01
C ILE A 410 -17.81 -1.97 -5.49
N ILE A 411 -19.10 -2.28 -5.63
CA ILE A 411 -19.69 -3.55 -5.18
C ILE A 411 -19.08 -4.76 -5.89
N LYS A 412 -18.86 -4.68 -7.21
CA LYS A 412 -18.26 -5.78 -7.97
C LYS A 412 -16.82 -6.07 -7.53
N HIS A 413 -16.04 -5.04 -7.23
CA HIS A 413 -14.70 -5.20 -6.65
C HIS A 413 -14.75 -5.75 -5.22
N ALA A 414 -15.61 -5.19 -4.38
CA ALA A 414 -15.79 -5.64 -3.00
C ALA A 414 -16.25 -7.09 -2.91
N TYR A 415 -17.11 -7.55 -3.82
CA TYR A 415 -17.54 -8.94 -3.90
C TYR A 415 -16.33 -9.88 -4.05
N LEU A 416 -15.46 -9.64 -5.04
CA LEU A 416 -14.26 -10.45 -5.24
C LEU A 416 -13.33 -10.46 -4.03
N LEU A 417 -13.21 -9.32 -3.35
CA LEU A 417 -12.32 -9.15 -2.19
C LEU A 417 -12.89 -9.73 -0.89
N THR A 418 -14.19 -10.01 -0.83
CA THR A 418 -14.86 -10.61 0.35
C THR A 418 -15.04 -12.13 0.22
N LEU A 419 -14.84 -12.69 -0.96
CA LEU A 419 -14.90 -14.13 -1.18
C LEU A 419 -13.72 -14.85 -0.49
N THR A 420 -14.00 -16.03 0.06
CA THR A 420 -12.97 -16.93 0.60
C THR A 420 -12.14 -17.59 -0.51
N SER A 421 -12.76 -17.85 -1.66
CA SER A 421 -12.10 -18.27 -2.90
C SER A 421 -12.93 -17.83 -4.10
N VAL A 422 -12.25 -17.45 -5.18
CA VAL A 422 -12.92 -17.02 -6.43
C VAL A 422 -13.08 -18.22 -7.35
N SER A 423 -14.25 -18.35 -8.00
CA SER A 423 -14.53 -19.36 -9.02
C SER A 423 -15.53 -18.81 -10.04
N GLU A 424 -15.66 -19.46 -11.20
CA GLU A 424 -16.67 -19.08 -12.19
C GLU A 424 -18.10 -19.15 -11.61
N ASP A 425 -18.36 -20.13 -10.74
CA ASP A 425 -19.65 -20.28 -10.07
C ASP A 425 -19.93 -19.10 -9.11
N THR A 426 -18.91 -18.59 -8.40
CA THR A 426 -19.11 -17.43 -7.52
C THR A 426 -19.36 -16.16 -8.32
N LEU A 427 -18.72 -15.98 -9.49
CA LEU A 427 -18.99 -14.82 -10.36
C LEU A 427 -20.46 -14.73 -10.81
N GLN A 428 -21.16 -15.86 -10.96
CA GLN A 428 -22.59 -15.89 -11.30
C GLN A 428 -23.50 -15.68 -10.08
N GLN A 429 -23.06 -16.02 -8.87
CA GLN A 429 -23.88 -15.91 -7.67
C GLN A 429 -24.25 -14.47 -7.31
N ILE A 430 -23.43 -13.49 -7.69
CA ILE A 430 -23.70 -12.07 -7.42
C ILE A 430 -25.01 -11.58 -8.06
N GLU A 431 -25.45 -12.19 -9.17
CA GLU A 431 -26.72 -11.85 -9.85
C GLU A 431 -27.94 -12.04 -8.91
N ARG A 432 -27.83 -12.93 -7.92
CA ARG A 432 -28.87 -13.11 -6.89
C ARG A 432 -29.03 -11.88 -5.99
N ALA A 433 -28.05 -10.98 -5.98
CA ALA A 433 -28.04 -9.75 -5.19
C ALA A 433 -28.46 -8.50 -5.98
N ASP A 434 -28.86 -8.61 -7.26
CA ASP A 434 -29.12 -7.44 -8.12
C ASP A 434 -30.10 -6.44 -7.49
N ASN A 435 -31.19 -6.90 -6.88
CA ASN A 435 -32.14 -6.02 -6.20
C ASN A 435 -31.57 -5.38 -4.93
N LEU A 436 -30.76 -6.11 -4.16
CA LEU A 436 -30.05 -5.57 -2.99
C LEU A 436 -29.12 -4.42 -3.42
N ILE A 437 -28.32 -4.68 -4.46
CA ILE A 437 -27.38 -3.73 -5.05
C ILE A 437 -28.13 -2.51 -5.59
N ARG A 438 -29.17 -2.72 -6.40
CA ARG A 438 -29.95 -1.62 -6.99
C ARG A 438 -30.56 -0.73 -5.92
N ASN A 439 -31.17 -1.30 -4.88
CA ASN A 439 -31.78 -0.51 -3.81
C ASN A 439 -30.71 0.30 -3.03
N ALA A 440 -29.54 -0.27 -2.78
CA ALA A 440 -28.44 0.46 -2.14
C ALA A 440 -27.96 1.63 -3.01
N CYS A 441 -27.73 1.40 -4.31
CA CYS A 441 -27.35 2.45 -5.26
C CYS A 441 -28.38 3.59 -5.31
N ILE A 442 -29.68 3.25 -5.35
CA ILE A 442 -30.76 4.27 -5.37
C ILE A 442 -30.74 5.09 -4.08
N ILE A 443 -30.59 4.47 -2.91
CA ILE A 443 -30.50 5.22 -1.64
C ILE A 443 -29.29 6.16 -1.67
N THR A 444 -28.13 5.67 -2.10
CA THR A 444 -26.91 6.50 -2.17
C THR A 444 -27.07 7.65 -3.17
N ARG A 445 -27.70 7.41 -4.33
CA ARG A 445 -28.01 8.46 -5.32
C ARG A 445 -28.96 9.51 -4.75
N LEU A 446 -30.08 9.09 -4.17
CA LEU A 446 -31.09 10.02 -3.65
C LEU A 446 -30.54 10.85 -2.47
N THR A 447 -29.73 10.24 -1.61
CA THR A 447 -29.08 10.98 -0.51
C THR A 447 -28.03 11.97 -1.03
N ASN A 448 -27.25 11.59 -2.04
CA ASN A 448 -26.34 12.48 -2.77
C ASN A 448 -27.10 13.69 -3.35
N ASP A 449 -28.10 13.46 -4.20
CA ASP A 449 -28.89 14.52 -4.83
C ASP A 449 -29.53 15.47 -3.79
N MET A 450 -29.95 14.95 -2.65
CA MET A 450 -30.50 15.75 -1.55
C MET A 450 -29.46 16.74 -0.97
N GLY A 451 -28.20 16.33 -0.88
CA GLY A 451 -27.10 17.11 -0.32
C GLY A 451 -26.32 17.98 -1.31
N THR A 452 -26.42 17.71 -2.62
CA THR A 452 -25.58 18.36 -3.64
C THR A 452 -26.35 19.19 -4.68
N SER A 453 -27.65 18.91 -4.89
CA SER A 453 -28.44 19.49 -6.00
C SER A 453 -28.33 21.00 -6.19
N SER A 454 -28.35 21.79 -5.10
CA SER A 454 -28.26 23.25 -5.19
C SER A 454 -26.91 23.72 -5.75
N ASP A 455 -25.80 23.17 -5.24
CA ASP A 455 -24.45 23.55 -5.66
C ASP A 455 -24.12 23.01 -7.06
N GLU A 456 -24.68 21.86 -7.44
CA GLU A 456 -24.52 21.27 -8.78
C GLU A 456 -25.25 22.08 -9.85
N LEU A 457 -26.49 22.50 -9.57
CA LEU A 457 -27.22 23.39 -10.48
C LEU A 457 -26.50 24.73 -10.70
N GLU A 458 -25.91 25.32 -9.66
CA GLU A 458 -25.16 26.58 -9.78
C GLU A 458 -23.91 26.43 -10.67
N ARG A 459 -23.28 25.24 -10.66
CA ARG A 459 -22.10 24.93 -11.48
C ARG A 459 -22.42 24.54 -12.92
N GLY A 460 -23.69 24.29 -13.23
CA GLY A 460 -24.16 23.89 -14.56
C GLY A 460 -24.02 22.39 -14.77
N ASP A 461 -24.85 21.61 -14.09
CA ASP A 461 -24.92 20.15 -14.17
C ASP A 461 -26.34 19.71 -14.62
N VAL A 462 -26.52 18.42 -14.95
CA VAL A 462 -27.81 17.81 -15.31
C VAL A 462 -28.82 17.91 -14.15
N PRO A 463 -30.12 18.11 -14.42
CA PRO A 463 -31.16 17.98 -13.40
C PRO A 463 -31.05 16.68 -12.63
N LYS A 464 -31.03 16.75 -11.30
CA LYS A 464 -31.00 15.58 -10.40
C LYS A 464 -32.42 15.14 -10.05
N SER A 465 -32.58 14.15 -9.17
CA SER A 465 -33.90 13.60 -8.81
C SER A 465 -34.93 14.66 -8.36
N ILE A 466 -34.49 15.66 -7.59
CA ILE A 466 -35.36 16.76 -7.12
C ILE A 466 -35.92 17.54 -8.32
N GLN A 467 -35.06 17.96 -9.25
CA GLN A 467 -35.47 18.75 -10.41
C GLN A 467 -36.30 17.93 -11.41
N CYS A 468 -35.95 16.66 -11.62
CA CYS A 468 -36.73 15.76 -12.46
C CYS A 468 -38.17 15.62 -11.93
N TYR A 469 -38.34 15.44 -10.62
CA TYR A 469 -39.66 15.37 -10.00
C TYR A 469 -40.43 16.69 -10.06
N MET A 470 -39.77 17.83 -9.82
CA MET A 470 -40.39 19.15 -9.95
C MET A 470 -40.91 19.38 -11.38
N GLN A 471 -40.12 19.01 -12.39
CA GLN A 471 -40.49 19.14 -13.79
C GLN A 471 -41.65 18.23 -14.18
N GLU A 472 -41.65 16.98 -13.71
CA GLU A 472 -42.67 15.98 -14.03
C GLU A 472 -44.03 16.28 -13.36
N SER A 473 -44.01 16.72 -12.10
CA SER A 473 -45.22 16.88 -11.27
C SER A 473 -45.73 18.33 -11.15
N GLY A 474 -44.88 19.32 -11.45
CA GLY A 474 -45.15 20.73 -11.15
C GLY A 474 -44.99 21.10 -9.66
N ALA A 475 -44.43 20.21 -8.83
CA ALA A 475 -44.21 20.44 -7.41
C ALA A 475 -43.17 21.52 -7.13
N THR A 476 -43.28 22.15 -5.95
CA THR A 476 -42.23 23.03 -5.41
C THR A 476 -41.01 22.22 -4.96
N GLU A 477 -39.85 22.87 -4.79
CA GLU A 477 -38.64 22.20 -4.30
C GLU A 477 -38.86 21.56 -2.91
N VAL A 478 -39.63 22.21 -2.03
CA VAL A 478 -39.94 21.68 -0.69
C VAL A 478 -40.75 20.39 -0.80
N GLU A 479 -41.78 20.39 -1.64
CA GLU A 479 -42.60 19.19 -1.88
C GLU A 479 -41.79 18.08 -2.55
N ALA A 480 -40.91 18.43 -3.49
CA ALA A 480 -40.02 17.48 -4.15
C ALA A 480 -39.03 16.84 -3.17
N ARG A 481 -38.37 17.64 -2.33
CA ARG A 481 -37.46 17.13 -1.28
C ARG A 481 -38.18 16.22 -0.30
N GLU A 482 -39.42 16.55 0.08
CA GLU A 482 -40.22 15.70 0.96
C GLU A 482 -40.62 14.38 0.28
N TYR A 483 -41.01 14.44 -1.00
CA TYR A 483 -41.26 13.24 -1.79
C TYR A 483 -40.02 12.33 -1.89
N ILE A 484 -38.84 12.91 -2.16
CA ILE A 484 -37.58 12.16 -2.25
C ILE A 484 -37.21 11.52 -0.90
N LYS A 485 -37.44 12.19 0.24
CA LYS A 485 -37.28 11.57 1.58
C LYS A 485 -38.20 10.36 1.75
N GLY A 486 -39.47 10.47 1.34
CA GLY A 486 -40.41 9.34 1.32
C GLY A 486 -39.91 8.20 0.45
N LEU A 487 -39.38 8.50 -0.73
CA LEU A 487 -38.81 7.51 -1.65
C LEU A 487 -37.57 6.81 -1.07
N ILE A 488 -36.70 7.53 -0.35
CA ILE A 488 -35.57 6.94 0.39
C ILE A 488 -36.09 5.94 1.44
N MET A 489 -37.10 6.32 2.23
CA MET A 489 -37.70 5.44 3.24
C MET A 489 -38.29 4.16 2.62
N GLU A 490 -39.06 4.28 1.53
CA GLU A 490 -39.62 3.11 0.84
C GLU A 490 -38.53 2.23 0.20
N THR A 491 -37.45 2.83 -0.29
CA THR A 491 -36.31 2.08 -0.84
C THR A 491 -35.54 1.34 0.27
N TRP A 492 -35.43 1.90 1.48
CA TRP A 492 -34.88 1.21 2.64
C TRP A 492 -35.70 -0.03 3.03
N LYS A 493 -37.03 0.02 2.95
CA LYS A 493 -37.90 -1.14 3.17
C LYS A 493 -37.62 -2.27 2.18
N LYS A 494 -37.43 -1.92 0.89
CA LYS A 494 -37.02 -2.86 -0.15
C LYS A 494 -35.63 -3.43 0.14
N LEU A 495 -34.66 -2.60 0.49
CA LEU A 495 -33.31 -3.03 0.85
C LEU A 495 -33.33 -4.02 2.03
N ASN A 496 -34.11 -3.72 3.08
CA ASN A 496 -34.24 -4.60 4.25
C ASN A 496 -34.77 -6.00 3.88
N LYS A 497 -35.75 -6.06 2.99
CA LYS A 497 -36.31 -7.32 2.47
C LYS A 497 -35.29 -8.09 1.65
N GLU A 498 -34.62 -7.42 0.71
CA GLU A 498 -33.60 -8.07 -0.12
C GLU A 498 -32.38 -8.51 0.69
N ARG A 499 -32.06 -7.81 1.78
CA ARG A 499 -31.04 -8.23 2.73
C ARG A 499 -31.39 -9.55 3.42
N GLN A 500 -32.65 -9.74 3.84
CA GLN A 500 -33.12 -11.03 4.38
C GLN A 500 -33.06 -12.14 3.33
N ASN A 501 -33.47 -11.86 2.09
CA ASN A 501 -33.38 -12.81 0.99
C ASN A 501 -31.93 -13.21 0.70
N ALA A 502 -31.01 -12.24 0.64
CA ALA A 502 -29.60 -12.46 0.37
C ALA A 502 -28.95 -13.38 1.43
N ILE A 503 -29.27 -13.16 2.71
CA ILE A 503 -28.83 -14.02 3.82
C ILE A 503 -29.37 -15.45 3.64
N ALA A 504 -30.66 -15.59 3.29
CA ALA A 504 -31.28 -16.89 3.07
C ALA A 504 -30.71 -17.65 1.85
N THR A 505 -30.17 -16.94 0.86
CA THR A 505 -29.52 -17.52 -0.33
C THR A 505 -28.03 -17.80 -0.15
N GLU A 506 -27.51 -17.73 1.08
CA GLU A 506 -26.13 -18.02 1.45
C GLU A 506 -25.06 -17.14 0.75
N LEU A 507 -25.42 -15.89 0.40
CA LEU A 507 -24.42 -14.92 -0.02
C LEU A 507 -23.48 -14.57 1.15
N PRO A 508 -22.20 -14.22 0.89
CA PRO A 508 -21.26 -13.88 1.95
C PRO A 508 -21.80 -12.74 2.84
N HIS A 509 -21.88 -12.96 4.14
CA HIS A 509 -22.42 -11.96 5.08
C HIS A 509 -21.64 -10.63 5.02
N GLU A 510 -20.32 -10.69 4.89
CA GLU A 510 -19.49 -9.48 4.73
C GLU A 510 -19.83 -8.68 3.47
N PHE A 511 -20.19 -9.36 2.37
CA PHE A 511 -20.64 -8.70 1.15
C PHE A 511 -21.99 -8.00 1.33
N ILE A 512 -22.95 -8.68 1.98
CA ILE A 512 -24.28 -8.11 2.27
C ILE A 512 -24.16 -6.85 3.14
N GLU A 513 -23.30 -6.90 4.16
CA GLU A 513 -23.00 -5.73 5.00
C GLU A 513 -22.32 -4.62 4.21
N CYS A 514 -21.37 -4.95 3.31
CA CYS A 514 -20.73 -3.97 2.44
C CYS A 514 -21.76 -3.20 1.60
N VAL A 515 -22.67 -3.91 0.91
CA VAL A 515 -23.72 -3.28 0.10
C VAL A 515 -24.64 -2.41 0.95
N THR A 516 -25.03 -2.90 2.14
CA THR A 516 -25.88 -2.14 3.06
C THR A 516 -25.16 -0.89 3.58
N ASN A 517 -23.88 -0.99 3.90
CA ASN A 517 -23.07 0.12 4.38
C ASN A 517 -22.89 1.22 3.34
N LEU A 518 -22.94 0.93 2.04
CA LEU A 518 -22.90 1.95 0.99
C LEU A 518 -24.15 2.85 1.00
N ALA A 519 -25.31 2.29 1.33
CA ALA A 519 -26.54 3.08 1.54
C ALA A 519 -26.42 3.97 2.80
N ARG A 520 -25.86 3.43 3.89
CA ARG A 520 -25.54 4.18 5.11
C ARG A 520 -24.52 5.30 4.85
N MET A 521 -23.56 5.04 3.97
CA MET A 521 -22.51 5.98 3.59
C MET A 521 -23.06 7.18 2.83
N GLY A 522 -24.05 6.97 1.95
CA GLY A 522 -24.75 8.04 1.27
C GLY A 522 -25.33 9.06 2.25
N HIS A 523 -26.05 8.59 3.27
CA HIS A 523 -26.54 9.47 4.33
C HIS A 523 -25.40 10.18 5.08
N PHE A 524 -24.41 9.43 5.57
CA PHE A 524 -23.29 10.03 6.30
C PHE A 524 -22.59 11.12 5.48
N MET A 525 -22.44 10.93 4.16
CA MET A 525 -21.76 11.90 3.31
C MET A 525 -22.61 13.12 2.97
N TYR A 526 -23.94 13.01 2.93
CA TYR A 526 -24.78 14.01 2.26
C TYR A 526 -25.93 14.61 3.07
N THR A 527 -26.30 14.06 4.24
CA THR A 527 -27.47 14.54 5.02
C THR A 527 -27.37 16.02 5.43
N ASP A 528 -26.20 16.50 5.83
CA ASP A 528 -25.90 17.88 6.26
C ASP A 528 -25.04 18.65 5.24
N GLY A 529 -24.99 18.17 3.99
CA GLY A 529 -24.26 18.75 2.86
C GLY A 529 -23.14 17.86 2.34
N ASP A 530 -22.41 18.33 1.33
CA ASP A 530 -21.45 17.53 0.56
C ASP A 530 -20.09 17.30 1.26
N LYS A 531 -19.99 16.30 2.14
CA LYS A 531 -18.71 15.95 2.80
C LYS A 531 -17.67 15.38 1.85
N HIS A 532 -18.07 14.80 0.72
CA HIS A 532 -17.13 14.27 -0.28
C HIS A 532 -16.45 15.39 -1.07
N GLY A 533 -17.23 16.37 -1.53
CA GLY A 533 -16.72 17.53 -2.26
C GLY A 533 -16.12 18.61 -1.35
N LYS A 534 -16.55 18.76 -0.09
CA LYS A 534 -16.11 19.83 0.82
C LYS A 534 -15.23 19.29 1.96
N PRO A 535 -13.88 19.39 1.84
CA PRO A 535 -12.95 18.73 2.76
C PRO A 535 -13.05 19.27 4.19
N ASP A 536 -13.43 20.55 4.38
CA ASP A 536 -13.57 21.13 5.72
C ASP A 536 -14.71 20.50 6.53
N MET A 537 -15.74 19.98 5.86
CA MET A 537 -16.84 19.26 6.53
C MET A 537 -16.43 17.85 6.95
N PHE A 538 -15.59 17.17 6.16
CA PHE A 538 -15.14 15.81 6.45
C PHE A 538 -13.95 15.75 7.41
N LYS A 539 -13.09 16.79 7.41
CA LYS A 539 -11.84 16.83 8.18
C LYS A 539 -11.98 16.45 9.66
N PRO A 540 -13.01 16.90 10.42
CA PRO A 540 -13.19 16.48 11.82
C PRO A 540 -13.35 14.97 11.98
N TYR A 541 -14.09 14.32 11.08
CA TYR A 541 -14.29 12.87 11.08
C TYR A 541 -12.99 12.14 10.72
N ALA A 542 -12.25 12.64 9.73
CA ALA A 542 -10.98 12.06 9.34
C ALA A 542 -9.95 12.10 10.49
N LEU A 543 -9.88 13.22 11.22
CA LEU A 543 -9.02 13.33 12.41
C LEU A 543 -9.46 12.34 13.50
N SER A 544 -10.75 12.33 13.84
CA SER A 544 -11.31 11.48 14.89
C SER A 544 -11.15 9.98 14.62
N LEU A 545 -11.30 9.55 13.36
CA LEU A 545 -11.28 8.13 12.99
C LEU A 545 -9.89 7.63 12.64
N PHE A 546 -9.05 8.45 12.00
CA PHE A 546 -7.78 7.98 11.42
C PHE A 546 -6.53 8.56 12.09
N VAL A 547 -6.64 9.61 12.90
CA VAL A 547 -5.47 10.32 13.44
C VAL A 547 -5.45 10.28 14.96
N ASP A 548 -6.54 10.70 15.60
CA ASP A 548 -6.61 10.89 17.05
C ASP A 548 -7.00 9.58 17.74
N PRO A 549 -6.11 8.97 18.54
CA PRO A 549 -6.45 7.76 19.28
C PRO A 549 -7.38 8.08 20.44
N ILE A 550 -8.12 7.07 20.92
CA ILE A 550 -8.85 7.17 22.18
C ILE A 550 -7.84 7.14 23.32
N LEU A 551 -7.85 8.17 24.17
CA LEU A 551 -6.98 8.22 25.35
C LEU A 551 -7.37 7.13 26.35
N GLU A 552 -6.38 6.34 26.74
CA GLU A 552 -6.49 5.37 27.83
C GLU A 552 -6.02 6.02 29.14
N GLU A 553 -6.50 5.56 30.31
CA GLU A 553 -5.96 5.96 31.62
C GLU A 553 -4.62 5.26 31.94
N TYR A 554 -4.25 4.22 31.19
CA TYR A 554 -3.02 3.44 31.33
C TYR A 554 -1.67 4.19 31.14
N PRO A 555 -1.55 5.38 30.51
CA PRO A 555 -0.26 6.06 30.37
C PRO A 555 0.29 6.64 31.68
N GLN A 556 -0.55 6.89 32.71
CA GLN A 556 -0.09 7.64 33.89
C GLN A 556 0.76 6.81 34.85
N LEU A 557 0.61 5.49 34.87
CA LEU A 557 1.43 4.62 35.74
C LEU A 557 2.84 4.35 35.17
N TYR A 558 3.05 4.46 33.85
CA TYR A 558 4.35 4.22 33.22
C TYR A 558 5.10 5.49 32.81
N ALA A 559 4.41 6.61 32.52
CA ALA A 559 5.07 7.88 32.20
C ALA A 559 5.79 8.50 33.42
N LEU A 560 5.37 8.17 34.64
CA LEU A 560 5.96 8.67 35.89
C LEU A 560 7.25 7.93 36.32
N GLU A 561 7.52 6.74 35.80
CA GLU A 561 8.78 6.03 36.07
C GLU A 561 9.91 6.50 35.14
N GLN A 562 9.63 6.85 33.89
CA GLN A 562 10.67 7.27 32.94
C GLN A 562 11.16 8.72 33.12
N PHE A 563 10.35 9.61 33.70
CA PHE A 563 10.82 10.97 34.05
C PHE A 563 11.82 11.00 35.22
N LYS A 564 11.94 9.92 35.99
CA LYS A 564 12.97 9.76 37.03
C LYS A 564 14.27 9.15 36.50
N GLU A 565 14.23 8.36 35.43
CA GLU A 565 15.45 7.74 34.87
C GLU A 565 16.20 8.64 33.87
N CYS A 566 15.54 9.62 33.23
CA CYS A 566 16.21 10.58 32.34
C CYS A 566 16.99 11.70 33.06
N LYS A 567 17.04 11.75 34.39
CA LYS A 567 17.82 12.76 35.15
C LYS A 567 19.09 12.24 35.84
N VAL A 568 19.50 10.98 35.60
CA VAL A 568 20.68 10.38 36.29
C VAL A 568 21.84 10.04 35.33
N LYS A 569 21.77 10.36 34.03
CA LYS A 569 22.86 10.05 33.07
C LYS A 569 23.54 11.25 32.40
N ASP A 570 23.54 12.40 33.05
CA ASP A 570 24.50 13.47 32.75
C ASP A 570 25.58 13.55 33.84
N ARG A 571 26.51 12.58 33.83
CA ARG A 571 27.86 12.77 34.38
C ARG A 571 28.90 12.11 33.48
N ILE A 572 29.61 12.99 32.79
CA ILE A 572 30.88 12.77 32.08
C ILE A 572 31.88 12.09 33.02
N ILE A 573 32.46 10.95 32.61
CA ILE A 573 33.83 10.53 32.94
C ILE A 573 34.44 9.80 31.73
N TYR A 574 35.49 10.38 31.17
CA TYR A 574 36.52 9.69 30.35
C TYR A 574 37.34 8.77 31.26
N SER A 575 37.56 7.50 30.88
CA SER A 575 38.87 6.82 30.94
C SER A 575 38.78 5.31 30.66
N ASP A 576 39.45 4.91 29.58
CA ASP A 576 40.53 3.91 29.53
C ASP A 576 40.30 2.39 29.74
N SER A 577 40.72 1.68 28.68
CA SER A 577 41.39 0.37 28.63
C SER A 577 40.63 -0.95 28.83
N ARG A 578 40.89 -1.83 27.84
CA ARG A 578 40.94 -3.30 27.84
C ARG A 578 39.59 -4.04 27.83
N TRP A 579 39.35 -4.85 26.78
CA TRP A 579 39.16 -6.31 26.86
C TRP A 579 39.05 -6.92 25.44
N LYS A 580 39.74 -8.04 25.24
CA LYS A 580 39.96 -8.78 23.97
C LYS A 580 38.76 -9.68 23.61
N PRO A 581 38.48 -9.98 22.33
CA PRO A 581 37.60 -11.08 21.94
C PRO A 581 38.38 -12.40 21.82
N ASN A 582 37.99 -13.41 22.61
CA ASN A 582 38.44 -14.79 22.43
C ASN A 582 37.54 -15.49 21.42
N TRP A 583 38.15 -15.94 20.32
CA TRP A 583 37.61 -16.96 19.42
C TRP A 583 37.80 -18.34 20.03
N VAL A 584 36.75 -19.17 20.07
CA VAL A 584 36.88 -20.61 20.29
C VAL A 584 36.18 -21.32 19.13
N GLY A 585 36.99 -21.97 18.30
CA GLY A 585 36.53 -22.91 17.29
C GLY A 585 36.20 -24.27 17.89
N LEU A 586 35.29 -24.99 17.24
CA LEU A 586 35.06 -26.42 17.48
C LEU A 586 34.99 -27.16 16.15
N ARG A 587 36.05 -27.92 15.89
CA ARG A 587 36.10 -29.06 14.96
C ARG A 587 35.30 -30.22 15.54
N ILE A 588 34.58 -30.98 14.71
CA ILE A 588 34.33 -32.41 14.95
C ILE A 588 34.57 -33.20 13.66
N ARG A 589 35.26 -34.34 13.82
CA ARG A 589 35.77 -35.30 12.82
C ARG A 589 34.72 -36.31 12.33
N ASN A 590 34.99 -36.84 11.14
CA ASN A 590 34.45 -38.07 10.53
C ASN A 590 34.48 -39.32 11.45
N SER A 591 33.52 -40.24 11.29
CA SER A 591 33.68 -41.60 10.68
C SER A 591 32.36 -42.43 10.69
N PRO A 592 32.24 -43.54 9.93
CA PRO A 592 30.99 -44.03 9.30
C PRO A 592 30.40 -45.34 9.86
N SER A 593 29.18 -45.71 9.42
CA SER A 593 28.84 -47.12 9.12
C SER A 593 27.57 -47.26 8.27
N GLN A 594 27.62 -48.23 7.34
CA GLN A 594 26.61 -48.65 6.37
C GLN A 594 25.46 -49.44 7.02
N ARG A 595 24.29 -49.49 6.37
CA ARG A 595 23.60 -50.74 5.97
C ARG A 595 22.43 -50.49 5.00
N ASN A 596 22.50 -51.23 3.88
CA ASN A 596 21.48 -51.38 2.84
C ASN A 596 20.26 -52.17 3.34
N ILE A 597 19.06 -51.81 2.85
CA ILE A 597 17.95 -52.78 2.65
C ILE A 597 17.27 -52.46 1.31
N VAL A 598 17.30 -53.44 0.41
CA VAL A 598 16.57 -53.54 -0.87
C VAL A 598 15.21 -54.18 -0.60
N PRO A 599 14.18 -53.93 -1.45
CA PRO A 599 13.32 -55.04 -1.82
C PRO A 599 13.11 -55.17 -3.34
N THR A 600 13.17 -56.43 -3.80
CA THR A 600 12.93 -56.90 -5.17
C THR A 600 11.55 -57.56 -5.32
N LYS A 601 10.94 -57.30 -6.48
CA LYS A 601 10.09 -58.15 -7.35
C LYS A 601 8.62 -58.48 -7.01
N ASN A 602 7.75 -57.96 -7.89
CA ASN A 602 6.75 -58.62 -8.76
C ASN A 602 5.77 -59.68 -8.23
N MET A 603 4.46 -59.43 -8.43
CA MET A 603 3.46 -60.43 -8.86
C MET A 603 2.26 -59.79 -9.63
N LEU A 604 2.15 -60.15 -10.91
CA LEU A 604 1.00 -60.61 -11.73
C LEU A 604 -0.42 -59.96 -11.71
N TYR A 605 -0.84 -59.50 -12.91
CA TYR A 605 -2.16 -59.36 -13.60
C TYR A 605 -3.36 -60.24 -13.11
N SER A 606 -4.68 -60.01 -13.29
CA SER A 606 -5.69 -59.05 -13.91
C SER A 606 -7.12 -59.65 -13.60
N PRO A 607 -8.33 -59.26 -14.14
CA PRO A 607 -8.80 -58.11 -14.94
C PRO A 607 -10.24 -57.54 -14.62
N ARG A 608 -10.64 -56.48 -15.36
CA ARG A 608 -12.02 -55.96 -15.68
C ARG A 608 -12.81 -55.20 -14.59
N SER A 609 -13.66 -54.20 -14.86
CA SER A 609 -13.96 -53.27 -15.97
C SER A 609 -15.05 -52.33 -15.42
N ASN A 610 -15.00 -51.02 -15.70
CA ASN A 610 -16.19 -50.22 -16.04
C ASN A 610 -15.80 -48.77 -16.35
N HIS A 611 -16.17 -48.37 -17.57
CA HIS A 611 -16.03 -47.03 -18.11
C HIS A 611 -16.83 -46.01 -17.31
N LYS A 612 -16.14 -45.01 -16.77
CA LYS A 612 -16.61 -43.62 -16.75
C LYS A 612 -15.48 -42.82 -17.39
N ASP A 613 -15.77 -42.17 -18.52
CA ASP A 613 -14.83 -41.25 -19.16
C ASP A 613 -14.60 -40.06 -18.23
N VAL A 614 -13.63 -40.22 -17.34
CA VAL A 614 -12.93 -39.12 -16.70
C VAL A 614 -11.93 -38.64 -17.74
N MET A 615 -12.03 -37.40 -18.20
CA MET A 615 -10.91 -36.75 -18.87
C MET A 615 -9.72 -36.83 -17.91
N ILE A 616 -8.83 -37.80 -18.15
CA ILE A 616 -7.51 -37.81 -17.54
C ILE A 616 -6.82 -36.60 -18.17
N MET A 617 -6.77 -35.48 -17.45
CA MET A 617 -5.77 -34.45 -17.73
C MET A 617 -4.43 -35.18 -17.75
N GLU A 618 -3.83 -35.33 -18.92
CA GLU A 618 -2.44 -35.73 -19.01
C GLU A 618 -1.67 -34.75 -18.14
N ILE A 619 -1.18 -35.23 -16.99
CA ILE A 619 -0.29 -34.46 -16.13
C ILE A 619 0.94 -34.18 -16.97
N THR A 620 0.99 -32.99 -17.55
CA THR A 620 2.12 -32.53 -18.33
C THR A 620 3.31 -32.53 -17.39
N LYS A 621 4.25 -33.46 -17.62
CA LYS A 621 5.41 -33.64 -16.75
C LYS A 621 6.42 -32.52 -17.04
N ARG A 622 6.33 -31.44 -16.26
CA ARG A 622 7.23 -30.28 -16.37
C ARG A 622 8.57 -30.55 -15.70
N ARG A 623 9.64 -29.91 -16.21
CA ARG A 623 10.96 -29.96 -15.55
C ARG A 623 10.96 -29.00 -14.36
N SER A 624 11.84 -29.25 -13.40
CA SER A 624 12.06 -28.39 -12.25
C SER A 624 13.56 -28.33 -11.97
N ALA A 625 14.09 -27.11 -11.87
CA ALA A 625 15.50 -26.87 -11.56
C ALA A 625 15.80 -26.94 -10.06
N LYS A 626 14.78 -26.99 -9.20
CA LYS A 626 14.89 -27.03 -7.72
C LYS A 626 15.78 -25.92 -7.15
N TYR A 627 15.51 -24.67 -7.56
CA TYR A 627 16.25 -23.52 -7.06
C TYR A 627 16.11 -23.37 -5.53
N PRO A 628 17.20 -23.02 -4.82
CA PRO A 628 17.10 -22.73 -3.39
C PRO A 628 16.31 -21.43 -3.15
N PRO A 629 15.59 -21.31 -2.02
CA PRO A 629 14.80 -20.14 -1.69
C PRO A 629 15.67 -18.87 -1.54
N SER A 630 15.02 -17.71 -1.62
CA SER A 630 15.68 -16.43 -1.35
C SER A 630 16.23 -16.40 0.08
N LEU A 631 17.44 -15.84 0.24
CA LEU A 631 18.05 -15.59 1.54
C LEU A 631 17.46 -14.35 2.23
N TRP A 632 16.68 -13.55 1.50
CA TRP A 632 16.19 -12.24 1.91
C TRP A 632 14.68 -12.27 2.04
N SER A 633 14.17 -12.25 3.28
CA SER A 633 12.73 -12.17 3.49
C SER A 633 12.20 -10.76 3.18
N TYR A 634 10.95 -10.69 2.74
CA TYR A 634 10.27 -9.41 2.50
C TYR A 634 10.30 -8.50 3.74
N ASP A 635 10.00 -9.05 4.92
CA ASP A 635 9.95 -8.30 6.17
C ASP A 635 11.33 -7.78 6.58
N PHE A 636 12.39 -8.58 6.36
CA PHE A 636 13.76 -8.12 6.57
C PHE A 636 14.08 -6.90 5.70
N ILE A 637 13.76 -6.94 4.40
CA ILE A 637 14.00 -5.81 3.49
C ILE A 637 13.19 -4.57 3.92
N GLN A 638 11.91 -4.74 4.27
CA GLN A 638 11.09 -3.61 4.73
C GLN A 638 11.58 -3.01 6.05
N SER A 639 12.17 -3.82 6.93
CA SER A 639 12.70 -3.38 8.24
C SER A 639 13.99 -2.56 8.17
N LEU A 640 14.66 -2.54 7.00
CA LEU A 640 15.93 -1.81 6.83
C LEU A 640 15.75 -0.33 7.25
N SER A 641 16.67 0.20 8.05
CA SER A 641 16.60 1.60 8.47
C SER A 641 17.99 2.22 8.49
N THR A 642 18.02 3.54 8.39
CA THR A 642 19.25 4.30 8.28
C THR A 642 19.11 5.63 8.99
N LYS A 643 20.18 6.01 9.72
CA LYS A 643 20.28 7.30 10.40
C LYS A 643 20.88 8.38 9.51
N TYR A 644 21.36 8.05 8.30
CA TYR A 644 22.14 8.96 7.44
C TYR A 644 21.25 9.77 6.48
N THR A 645 20.02 10.05 6.91
CA THR A 645 19.03 10.86 6.20
C THR A 645 18.81 12.20 6.93
N GLY A 646 18.31 13.20 6.22
CA GLY A 646 17.94 14.50 6.79
C GLY A 646 19.02 15.60 6.69
N GLU A 647 18.62 16.82 7.05
CA GLU A 647 19.36 18.07 6.79
C GLU A 647 20.76 18.09 7.42
N LYS A 648 20.91 17.54 8.62
CA LYS A 648 22.20 17.52 9.35
C LYS A 648 23.32 16.88 8.52
N TYR A 649 23.06 15.72 7.92
CA TYR A 649 24.06 14.99 7.15
C TYR A 649 24.29 15.64 5.78
N MET A 650 23.24 16.17 5.16
CA MET A 650 23.35 16.93 3.90
C MET A 650 24.26 18.16 4.08
N ALA A 651 24.03 18.94 5.14
CA ALA A 651 24.84 20.12 5.44
C ALA A 651 26.31 19.77 5.72
N ARG A 652 26.58 18.71 6.49
CA ARG A 652 27.95 18.26 6.73
C ARG A 652 28.64 17.78 5.45
N SER A 653 27.93 17.02 4.61
CA SER A 653 28.43 16.55 3.32
C SER A 653 28.80 17.72 2.41
N GLN A 654 27.94 18.74 2.30
CA GLN A 654 28.21 19.94 1.50
C GLN A 654 29.46 20.69 1.98
N ASN A 655 29.59 20.90 3.30
CA ASN A 655 30.78 21.55 3.87
C ASN A 655 32.08 20.78 3.52
N LEU A 656 32.07 19.45 3.66
CA LEU A 656 33.22 18.61 3.32
C LEU A 656 33.54 18.66 1.82
N LYS A 657 32.53 18.71 0.95
CA LYS A 657 32.74 18.84 -0.51
C LYS A 657 33.47 20.13 -0.86
N GLU A 658 33.12 21.27 -0.25
CA GLU A 658 33.83 22.53 -0.49
C GLU A 658 35.29 22.44 -0.04
N VAL A 659 35.55 21.87 1.13
CA VAL A 659 36.92 21.67 1.63
C VAL A 659 37.73 20.80 0.67
N VAL A 660 37.18 19.67 0.24
CA VAL A 660 37.83 18.75 -0.70
C VAL A 660 38.02 19.39 -2.07
N ARG A 661 37.07 20.19 -2.57
CA ARG A 661 37.20 20.94 -3.83
C ARG A 661 38.40 21.89 -3.81
N THR A 662 38.66 22.58 -2.71
CA THR A 662 39.85 23.45 -2.63
C THR A 662 41.16 22.68 -2.75
N MET A 663 41.20 21.39 -2.39
CA MET A 663 42.40 20.56 -2.51
C MET A 663 42.76 20.29 -3.96
N ILE A 664 41.78 19.95 -4.82
CA ILE A 664 42.02 19.70 -6.24
C ILE A 664 42.34 20.99 -7.01
N CYS A 665 41.71 22.11 -6.68
CA CYS A 665 42.04 23.41 -7.28
C CYS A 665 43.49 23.82 -6.98
N LYS A 666 43.92 23.73 -5.71
CA LYS A 666 45.31 24.03 -5.31
C LYS A 666 46.31 23.08 -5.95
N GLY A 667 45.98 21.79 -6.04
CA GLY A 667 46.82 20.82 -6.75
C GLY A 667 46.99 21.17 -8.22
N ASN A 668 45.93 21.60 -8.90
CA ASN A 668 45.96 21.94 -10.32
C ASN A 668 46.84 23.17 -10.62
N GLU A 669 46.95 24.10 -9.68
CA GLU A 669 47.86 25.26 -9.77
C GLU A 669 49.34 24.86 -9.63
N MET A 670 49.63 23.70 -9.03
CA MET A 670 50.97 23.18 -8.78
C MET A 670 51.40 22.19 -9.89
N VAL A 671 51.59 22.68 -11.12
CA VAL A 671 51.99 21.87 -12.29
C VAL A 671 53.30 21.08 -12.07
N GLU A 672 54.14 21.51 -11.12
CA GLU A 672 55.42 20.88 -10.81
C GLU A 672 55.32 19.48 -10.16
N ASN A 673 54.13 19.05 -9.68
CA ASN A 673 53.94 17.72 -9.06
C ASN A 673 52.73 16.94 -9.65
N PRO A 674 52.82 16.45 -10.89
CA PRO A 674 51.73 15.71 -11.54
C PRO A 674 51.40 14.38 -10.83
N LEU A 675 52.39 13.69 -10.25
CA LEU A 675 52.16 12.43 -9.55
C LEU A 675 51.29 12.62 -8.29
N GLY A 676 51.50 13.71 -7.54
CA GLY A 676 50.73 14.02 -6.33
C GLY A 676 49.24 14.21 -6.61
N ILE A 677 48.90 14.94 -7.68
CA ILE A 677 47.50 15.18 -8.04
C ILE A 677 46.83 13.95 -8.67
N LEU A 678 47.56 13.14 -9.45
CA LEU A 678 47.04 11.87 -9.97
C LEU A 678 46.72 10.89 -8.84
N ASN A 679 47.56 10.80 -7.81
CA ASN A 679 47.26 9.99 -6.62
C ASN A 679 46.01 10.47 -5.90
N LEU A 680 45.79 11.78 -5.81
CA LEU A 680 44.58 12.35 -5.22
C LEU A 680 43.33 11.94 -6.01
N ILE A 681 43.39 12.02 -7.35
CA ILE A 681 42.30 11.60 -8.23
C ILE A 681 42.03 10.10 -8.07
N ASP A 682 43.08 9.27 -8.04
CA ASP A 682 42.96 7.83 -7.84
C ASP A 682 42.30 7.50 -6.49
N ASP A 683 42.77 8.13 -5.40
CA ASP A 683 42.16 7.98 -4.08
C ASP A 683 40.66 8.33 -4.13
N TRP A 684 40.28 9.42 -4.80
CA TRP A 684 38.88 9.87 -4.86
C TRP A 684 37.99 8.97 -5.71
N GLN A 685 38.51 8.43 -6.82
CA GLN A 685 37.81 7.44 -7.63
C GLN A 685 37.58 6.15 -6.84
N ARG A 686 38.64 5.65 -6.19
CA ARG A 686 38.57 4.41 -5.39
C ARG A 686 37.74 4.58 -4.14
N LEU A 687 37.71 5.77 -3.51
CA LEU A 687 36.79 6.09 -2.41
C LEU A 687 35.34 6.30 -2.86
N GLY A 688 35.08 6.32 -4.18
CA GLY A 688 33.74 6.46 -4.74
C GLY A 688 33.14 7.87 -4.63
N ILE A 689 33.97 8.90 -4.42
CA ILE A 689 33.54 10.30 -4.25
C ILE A 689 33.85 11.19 -5.47
N SER A 690 34.58 10.68 -6.46
CA SER A 690 35.01 11.41 -7.66
C SER A 690 33.85 12.05 -8.45
N TYR A 691 32.66 11.46 -8.43
CA TYR A 691 31.49 11.95 -9.15
C TYR A 691 30.99 13.34 -8.67
N HIS A 692 31.38 13.78 -7.47
CA HIS A 692 31.09 15.15 -7.00
C HIS A 692 32.02 16.21 -7.59
N PHE A 693 33.11 15.79 -8.25
CA PHE A 693 34.20 16.64 -8.71
C PHE A 693 34.54 16.38 -10.19
N ALA A 694 33.57 15.90 -10.97
CA ALA A 694 33.80 15.46 -12.35
C ALA A 694 34.41 16.55 -13.24
N SER A 695 33.96 17.80 -13.10
CA SER A 695 34.51 18.96 -13.83
C SER A 695 35.96 19.25 -13.44
N GLU A 696 36.25 19.25 -12.15
CA GLU A 696 37.56 19.56 -11.60
C GLU A 696 38.58 18.48 -12.01
N ILE A 697 38.18 17.20 -11.93
CA ILE A 697 39.01 16.08 -12.38
C ILE A 697 39.28 16.17 -13.89
N SER A 698 38.25 16.47 -14.69
CA SER A 698 38.40 16.58 -16.15
C SER A 698 39.41 17.67 -16.53
N ASN A 699 39.31 18.85 -15.92
CA ASN A 699 40.22 19.97 -16.16
C ASN A 699 41.67 19.62 -15.78
N VAL A 700 41.86 18.93 -14.65
CA VAL A 700 43.18 18.48 -14.21
C VAL A 700 43.78 17.48 -15.19
N LEU A 701 43.00 16.47 -15.61
CA LEU A 701 43.49 15.46 -16.53
C LEU A 701 43.81 16.04 -17.91
N GLU A 702 43.04 17.03 -18.38
CA GLU A 702 43.32 17.76 -19.62
C GLU A 702 44.66 18.52 -19.54
N ASN A 703 44.90 19.22 -18.43
CA ASN A 703 46.16 19.91 -18.18
C ASN A 703 47.34 18.93 -18.14
N ILE A 704 47.17 17.80 -17.45
CA ILE A 704 48.20 16.76 -17.36
C ILE A 704 48.48 16.17 -18.74
N TYR A 705 47.43 15.83 -19.50
CA TYR A 705 47.57 15.31 -20.85
C TYR A 705 48.39 16.26 -21.74
N CYS A 706 48.01 17.54 -21.77
CA CYS A 706 48.65 18.54 -22.62
C CYS A 706 50.13 18.79 -22.28
N ASN A 707 50.46 18.82 -20.99
CA ASN A 707 51.82 19.15 -20.53
C ASN A 707 52.76 17.94 -20.53
N PHE A 708 52.23 16.74 -20.26
CA PHE A 708 53.05 15.58 -19.95
C PHE A 708 52.91 14.46 -21.00
N TYR A 709 51.71 14.15 -21.47
CA TYR A 709 51.46 12.95 -22.29
C TYR A 709 51.28 13.22 -23.79
N LYS A 710 51.27 14.49 -24.21
CA LYS A 710 51.06 14.87 -25.62
C LYS A 710 52.29 14.67 -26.51
N ASN A 711 53.51 14.90 -25.99
CA ASN A 711 54.75 14.96 -26.79
C ASN A 711 55.84 14.00 -26.28
N GLN A 712 56.33 13.06 -27.11
CA GLN A 712 57.20 11.96 -26.68
C GLN A 712 58.44 12.37 -25.87
N GLU A 713 58.99 13.55 -26.14
CA GLU A 713 60.11 14.13 -25.40
C GLU A 713 59.82 14.33 -23.91
N GLU A 714 58.57 14.66 -23.55
CA GLU A 714 58.16 14.85 -22.16
C GLU A 714 57.94 13.52 -21.44
N TRP A 715 57.44 12.49 -22.14
CA TRP A 715 57.19 11.18 -21.53
C TRP A 715 58.49 10.48 -21.15
N ASN A 716 59.54 10.67 -21.94
CA ASN A 716 60.87 10.11 -21.68
C ASN A 716 61.52 10.68 -20.40
N LYS A 717 61.02 11.80 -19.86
CA LYS A 717 61.52 12.42 -18.61
C LYS A 717 60.82 11.89 -17.36
N MET A 718 59.74 11.11 -17.50
CA MET A 718 58.93 10.63 -16.39
C MET A 718 59.47 9.33 -15.80
N ASP A 719 59.30 9.16 -14.48
CA ASP A 719 59.49 7.86 -13.85
C ASP A 719 58.36 6.88 -14.22
N LEU A 720 58.62 5.59 -13.97
CA LEU A 720 57.68 4.52 -14.32
C LEU A 720 56.35 4.64 -13.56
N ASN A 721 56.35 5.15 -12.33
CA ASN A 721 55.15 5.28 -11.51
C ASN A 721 54.18 6.30 -12.12
N LEU A 722 54.70 7.48 -12.46
CA LEU A 722 53.97 8.55 -13.11
C LEU A 722 53.43 8.08 -14.47
N LYS A 723 54.28 7.48 -15.31
CA LYS A 723 53.85 6.89 -16.59
C LYS A 723 52.67 5.95 -16.41
N SER A 724 52.77 5.01 -15.47
CA SER A 724 51.77 3.96 -15.26
C SER A 724 50.45 4.51 -14.71
N LEU A 725 50.49 5.30 -13.64
CA LEU A 725 49.28 5.86 -13.03
C LEU A 725 48.56 6.83 -13.98
N GLY A 726 49.30 7.73 -14.62
CA GLY A 726 48.72 8.68 -15.56
C GLY A 726 48.19 8.00 -16.82
N PHE A 727 48.88 6.98 -17.36
CA PHE A 727 48.36 6.17 -18.47
C PHE A 727 47.00 5.55 -18.12
N ARG A 728 46.88 4.90 -16.95
CA ARG A 728 45.63 4.30 -16.49
C ARG A 728 44.52 5.35 -16.39
N LEU A 729 44.75 6.43 -15.64
CA LEU A 729 43.74 7.46 -15.40
C LEU A 729 43.34 8.18 -16.70
N LEU A 730 44.28 8.52 -17.58
CA LEU A 730 43.97 9.17 -18.85
C LEU A 730 43.17 8.26 -19.78
N ARG A 731 43.53 6.98 -19.94
CA ARG A 731 42.73 6.04 -20.74
C ARG A 731 41.33 5.82 -20.16
N GLN A 732 41.19 5.77 -18.83
CA GLN A 732 39.88 5.68 -18.16
C GLN A 732 38.95 6.86 -18.50
N HIS A 733 39.51 8.04 -18.77
CA HIS A 733 38.77 9.25 -19.14
C HIS A 733 38.73 9.49 -20.66
N GLY A 734 39.07 8.49 -21.47
CA GLY A 734 38.90 8.52 -22.93
C GLY A 734 40.06 9.12 -23.72
N TYR A 735 41.20 9.43 -23.08
CA TYR A 735 42.39 9.89 -23.79
C TYR A 735 43.13 8.71 -24.44
N TYR A 736 43.54 8.88 -25.70
CA TYR A 736 44.41 7.92 -26.37
C TYR A 736 45.86 8.15 -25.99
N ILE A 737 46.46 7.18 -25.28
CA ILE A 737 47.88 7.19 -24.89
C ILE A 737 48.52 5.91 -25.45
N PRO A 738 49.55 5.96 -26.30
CA PRO A 738 50.11 4.76 -26.95
C PRO A 738 50.99 3.92 -26.01
N GLN A 739 51.05 2.59 -26.21
CA GLN A 739 51.87 1.66 -25.40
C GLN A 739 53.38 1.96 -25.47
N GLU A 740 53.84 2.63 -26.53
CA GLU A 740 55.22 3.04 -26.76
C GLU A 740 55.77 3.93 -25.63
N LEU A 741 54.88 4.49 -24.80
CA LEU A 741 55.20 5.14 -23.53
C LEU A 741 56.12 4.32 -22.62
N PHE A 742 56.02 2.99 -22.67
CA PHE A 742 56.79 2.07 -21.83
C PHE A 742 58.01 1.47 -22.55
N LYS A 743 58.26 1.81 -23.82
CA LYS A 743 59.31 1.16 -24.63
C LYS A 743 60.72 1.33 -24.06
N ASP A 744 60.99 2.47 -23.44
CA ASP A 744 62.25 2.77 -22.75
C ASP A 744 62.38 2.09 -21.37
N ASN A 745 61.27 1.61 -20.79
CA ASN A 745 61.25 0.88 -19.52
C ASN A 745 61.37 -0.65 -19.69
N ILE A 746 61.17 -1.14 -20.91
CA ILE A 746 61.17 -2.56 -21.26
C ILE A 746 62.48 -2.94 -21.97
N ASP A 747 63.01 -4.13 -21.71
CA ASP A 747 64.21 -4.68 -22.34
C ASP A 747 63.90 -5.44 -23.65
N GLU A 748 64.95 -5.91 -24.35
CA GLU A 748 64.80 -6.64 -25.62
C GLU A 748 64.00 -7.94 -25.50
N ASN A 749 63.84 -8.47 -24.29
CA ASN A 749 63.07 -9.67 -23.99
C ASN A 749 61.62 -9.36 -23.60
N GLY A 750 61.20 -8.09 -23.60
CA GLY A 750 59.86 -7.67 -23.22
C GLY A 750 59.64 -7.57 -21.70
N THR A 751 60.70 -7.56 -20.89
CA THR A 751 60.61 -7.48 -19.42
C THR A 751 61.01 -6.09 -18.90
N VAL A 752 60.54 -5.69 -17.72
CA VAL A 752 60.91 -4.39 -17.16
C VAL A 752 62.40 -4.40 -16.76
N LYS A 753 63.14 -3.37 -17.17
CA LYS A 753 64.59 -3.26 -16.94
C LYS A 753 64.92 -3.37 -15.44
N GLY A 754 65.90 -4.20 -15.10
CA GLY A 754 66.20 -4.65 -13.74
C GLY A 754 66.31 -3.60 -12.63
N HIS A 755 66.77 -2.38 -12.94
CA HIS A 755 66.92 -1.28 -11.97
C HIS A 755 65.59 -0.58 -11.63
N LEU A 756 64.54 -0.79 -12.44
CA LEU A 756 63.19 -0.24 -12.20
C LEU A 756 62.35 -1.17 -11.31
N ASN A 757 62.85 -2.36 -10.97
CA ASN A 757 62.16 -3.39 -10.20
C ASN A 757 62.25 -3.18 -8.67
N GLU A 758 62.77 -2.05 -8.21
CA GLU A 758 62.95 -1.77 -6.78
C GLU A 758 61.72 -1.09 -6.13
N ASP A 759 60.91 -0.36 -6.92
CA ASP A 759 59.68 0.27 -6.42
C ASP A 759 58.44 -0.60 -6.67
N THR A 760 57.92 -1.15 -5.59
CA THR A 760 56.72 -2.00 -5.62
C THR A 760 55.47 -1.24 -6.07
N MET A 761 55.34 0.05 -5.73
CA MET A 761 54.16 0.84 -6.11
C MET A 761 54.14 1.11 -7.61
N SER A 762 55.30 1.38 -8.21
CA SER A 762 55.46 1.46 -9.66
C SER A 762 55.00 0.17 -10.36
N MET A 763 55.39 -1.00 -9.84
CA MET A 763 54.98 -2.29 -10.41
C MET A 763 53.49 -2.54 -10.28
N LEU A 764 52.88 -2.18 -9.15
CA LEU A 764 51.43 -2.27 -8.95
C LEU A 764 50.66 -1.35 -9.92
N ASN A 765 51.10 -0.09 -10.06
CA ASN A 765 50.46 0.84 -11.00
C ASN A 765 50.64 0.40 -12.45
N LEU A 766 51.79 -0.17 -12.82
CA LEU A 766 52.01 -0.74 -14.15
C LEU A 766 51.11 -1.96 -14.39
N TYR A 767 51.00 -2.86 -13.41
CA TYR A 767 50.09 -3.99 -13.47
C TYR A 767 48.65 -3.53 -13.74
N GLU A 768 48.13 -2.57 -12.96
CA GLU A 768 46.78 -2.03 -13.14
C GLU A 768 46.61 -1.29 -14.48
N ALA A 769 47.64 -0.57 -14.94
CA ALA A 769 47.64 0.09 -16.24
C ALA A 769 47.51 -0.90 -17.40
N THR A 770 48.11 -2.09 -17.28
CA THR A 770 48.07 -3.08 -18.36
C THR A 770 46.66 -3.60 -18.64
N TYR A 771 45.71 -3.53 -17.70
CA TYR A 771 44.31 -3.91 -17.93
C TYR A 771 43.54 -2.93 -18.80
N HIS A 772 44.13 -1.78 -19.13
CA HIS A 772 43.60 -0.82 -20.10
C HIS A 772 44.16 -1.02 -21.51
N SER A 773 44.84 -2.14 -21.80
CA SER A 773 45.35 -2.48 -23.13
C SER A 773 44.23 -2.60 -24.18
N ILE A 774 44.52 -2.18 -25.41
CA ILE A 774 43.66 -2.44 -26.59
C ILE A 774 44.29 -3.51 -27.49
N GLU A 775 43.58 -3.90 -28.56
CA GLU A 775 44.05 -4.92 -29.50
C GLU A 775 45.43 -4.56 -30.09
N ASN A 776 46.33 -5.54 -30.20
CA ASN A 776 47.70 -5.44 -30.74
C ASN A 776 48.72 -4.66 -29.87
N GLU A 777 48.49 -4.53 -28.56
CA GLU A 777 49.44 -3.89 -27.63
C GLU A 777 50.35 -4.87 -26.87
N SER A 778 51.26 -5.54 -27.59
CA SER A 778 52.14 -6.59 -27.03
C SER A 778 53.08 -6.13 -25.91
N ILE A 779 53.42 -4.83 -25.84
CA ILE A 779 54.25 -4.29 -24.74
C ILE A 779 53.50 -4.42 -23.41
N LEU A 780 52.20 -4.10 -23.41
CA LEU A 780 51.36 -4.19 -22.21
C LEU A 780 51.07 -5.63 -21.82
N ASP A 781 50.88 -6.53 -22.80
CA ASP A 781 50.70 -7.96 -22.51
C ASP A 781 51.93 -8.57 -21.82
N ASN A 782 53.13 -8.26 -22.32
CA ASN A 782 54.38 -8.71 -21.70
C ASN A 782 54.58 -8.08 -20.31
N ALA A 783 54.30 -6.78 -20.17
CA ALA A 783 54.39 -6.07 -18.89
C ALA A 783 53.40 -6.63 -17.84
N ARG A 784 52.20 -7.06 -18.25
CA ARG A 784 51.21 -7.70 -17.36
C ARG A 784 51.77 -8.98 -16.75
N ILE A 785 52.29 -9.89 -17.58
CA ILE A 785 52.87 -11.17 -17.13
C ILE A 785 54.06 -10.93 -16.20
N PHE A 786 54.92 -9.97 -16.55
CA PHE A 786 56.09 -9.64 -15.75
C PHE A 786 55.70 -9.09 -14.37
N THR A 787 54.85 -8.06 -14.35
CA THR A 787 54.44 -7.39 -13.11
C THR A 787 53.64 -8.31 -12.19
N GLU A 788 52.78 -9.17 -12.72
CA GLU A 788 52.06 -10.18 -11.93
C GLU A 788 53.03 -11.12 -11.18
N ASN A 789 54.04 -11.65 -11.89
CA ASN A 789 55.05 -12.52 -11.29
C ASN A 789 55.91 -11.78 -10.26
N PHE A 790 56.31 -10.54 -10.56
CA PHE A 790 57.07 -9.71 -9.64
C PHE A 790 56.30 -9.44 -8.34
N LEU A 791 55.03 -9.05 -8.45
CA LEU A 791 54.19 -8.74 -7.30
C LEU A 791 53.97 -9.99 -6.42
N LYS A 792 53.68 -11.15 -7.03
CA LYS A 792 53.55 -12.42 -6.29
C LYS A 792 54.80 -12.78 -5.49
N GLN A 793 55.99 -12.56 -6.06
CA GLN A 793 57.27 -12.85 -5.39
C GLN A 793 57.66 -11.80 -4.34
N SER A 794 57.09 -10.61 -4.42
CA SER A 794 57.45 -9.48 -3.56
C SER A 794 56.62 -9.39 -2.28
N ILE A 795 55.43 -10.00 -2.23
CA ILE A 795 54.50 -9.94 -1.08
C ILE A 795 55.17 -10.25 0.26
N GLU A 796 55.98 -11.31 0.34
CA GLU A 796 56.63 -11.72 1.61
C GLU A 796 57.75 -10.76 2.06
N LYS A 797 58.24 -9.92 1.15
CA LYS A 797 59.39 -9.02 1.38
C LYS A 797 58.97 -7.60 1.77
N ILE A 798 57.70 -7.25 1.60
CA ILE A 798 57.18 -5.90 1.84
C ILE A 798 56.76 -5.74 3.30
N ALA A 799 57.36 -4.79 4.01
CA ALA A 799 57.02 -4.50 5.40
C ALA A 799 55.70 -3.70 5.55
N ASP A 800 55.34 -2.91 4.54
CA ASP A 800 54.13 -2.07 4.56
C ASP A 800 52.87 -2.89 4.28
N LYS A 801 52.07 -3.12 5.32
CA LYS A 801 50.81 -3.85 5.25
C LYS A 801 49.76 -3.18 4.36
N TYR A 802 49.82 -1.85 4.18
CA TYR A 802 48.93 -1.13 3.27
C TYR A 802 49.22 -1.56 1.83
N ILE A 803 50.49 -1.51 1.42
CA ILE A 803 50.92 -1.93 0.07
C ILE A 803 50.60 -3.41 -0.16
N VAL A 804 50.89 -4.29 0.80
CA VAL A 804 50.53 -5.72 0.70
C VAL A 804 49.03 -5.92 0.48
N SER A 805 48.18 -5.13 1.16
CA SER A 805 46.72 -5.20 0.98
C SER A 805 46.30 -4.78 -0.42
N LEU A 806 46.92 -3.74 -0.99
CA LEU A 806 46.65 -3.30 -2.36
C LEU A 806 47.06 -4.36 -3.39
N ILE A 807 48.23 -4.98 -3.21
CA ILE A 807 48.74 -6.00 -4.13
C ILE A 807 47.87 -7.24 -4.13
N ASN A 808 47.53 -7.77 -2.95
CA ASN A 808 46.67 -8.96 -2.88
C ASN A 808 45.32 -8.71 -3.54
N HIS A 809 44.71 -7.54 -3.28
CA HIS A 809 43.43 -7.18 -3.86
C HIS A 809 43.47 -7.05 -5.39
N ALA A 810 44.53 -6.41 -5.93
CA ALA A 810 44.74 -6.30 -7.37
C ALA A 810 45.01 -7.65 -8.06
N LEU A 811 45.79 -8.54 -7.43
CA LEU A 811 46.09 -9.87 -7.97
C LEU A 811 44.89 -10.83 -7.89
N ASP A 812 44.00 -10.65 -6.91
CA ASP A 812 42.74 -11.40 -6.83
C ASP A 812 41.78 -10.93 -7.94
N PHE A 813 41.66 -9.61 -8.14
CA PHE A 813 40.86 -9.03 -9.21
C PHE A 813 41.42 -7.64 -9.59
N PRO A 814 41.68 -7.35 -10.88
CA PRO A 814 42.27 -6.08 -11.28
C PRO A 814 41.26 -4.93 -11.15
N LEU A 815 41.74 -3.73 -10.79
CA LEU A 815 40.91 -2.56 -10.51
C LEU A 815 40.00 -2.19 -11.68
N HIS A 816 40.46 -2.35 -12.92
CA HIS A 816 39.65 -2.02 -14.11
C HIS A 816 38.37 -2.87 -14.23
N TRP A 817 38.39 -4.11 -13.75
CA TRP A 817 37.24 -5.00 -13.83
C TRP A 817 36.29 -4.84 -12.63
N MET A 818 36.72 -4.17 -11.56
CA MET A 818 35.95 -4.04 -10.32
C MET A 818 34.70 -3.18 -10.46
N VAL A 819 33.67 -3.55 -9.71
CA VAL A 819 32.47 -2.72 -9.53
C VAL A 819 32.80 -1.55 -8.59
N PRO A 820 32.66 -0.28 -9.02
CA PRO A 820 33.17 0.87 -8.26
C PRO A 820 32.69 0.98 -6.82
N ARG A 821 31.43 0.61 -6.53
CA ARG A 821 30.90 0.69 -5.15
C ARG A 821 31.34 -0.46 -4.25
N VAL A 822 31.66 -1.61 -4.82
CA VAL A 822 32.26 -2.72 -4.07
C VAL A 822 33.70 -2.33 -3.72
N GLU A 823 34.44 -1.78 -4.69
CA GLU A 823 35.78 -1.23 -4.46
C GLU A 823 35.77 -0.14 -3.40
N ALA A 824 34.86 0.85 -3.50
CA ALA A 824 34.78 1.93 -2.53
C ALA A 824 34.54 1.46 -1.09
N LYS A 825 33.72 0.42 -0.90
CA LYS A 825 33.48 -0.13 0.43
C LYS A 825 34.77 -0.68 1.04
N TRP A 826 35.53 -1.44 0.25
CA TRP A 826 36.80 -2.03 0.68
C TRP A 826 37.88 -0.94 0.85
N PHE A 827 38.01 -0.02 -0.11
CA PHE A 827 39.07 0.97 -0.12
C PHE A 827 38.92 2.02 1.00
N ILE A 828 37.70 2.34 1.44
CA ILE A 828 37.48 3.19 2.63
C ILE A 828 38.21 2.61 3.86
N GLU A 829 38.12 1.29 4.09
CA GLU A 829 38.75 0.62 5.23
C GLU A 829 40.28 0.55 5.08
N VAL A 830 40.76 0.40 3.84
CA VAL A 830 42.20 0.34 3.53
C VAL A 830 42.83 1.73 3.62
N TYR A 831 42.20 2.75 3.05
CA TYR A 831 42.62 4.14 3.10
C TYR A 831 42.68 4.68 4.54
N GLU A 832 41.77 4.25 5.42
CA GLU A 832 41.81 4.59 6.85
C GLU A 832 43.10 4.10 7.55
N ARG A 833 43.71 3.02 7.07
CA ARG A 833 44.96 2.48 7.61
C ARG A 833 46.22 3.09 6.97
N ARG A 834 46.08 3.88 5.91
CA ARG A 834 47.19 4.48 5.18
C ARG A 834 47.89 5.54 6.03
N ASN A 835 49.22 5.48 6.07
CA ASN A 835 49.99 6.55 6.69
C ASN A 835 49.85 7.86 5.88
N GLY A 836 49.51 8.97 6.55
CA GLY A 836 49.26 10.26 5.88
C GLY A 836 47.88 10.40 5.21
N MET A 837 46.92 9.51 5.52
CA MET A 837 45.52 9.64 5.09
C MET A 837 44.93 11.01 5.44
N ASN A 838 44.16 11.59 4.51
CA ASN A 838 43.43 12.83 4.75
C ASN A 838 42.09 12.56 5.48
N PRO A 839 41.92 13.05 6.72
CA PRO A 839 40.73 12.75 7.53
C PRO A 839 39.45 13.36 6.96
N MET A 840 39.53 14.51 6.28
CA MET A 840 38.37 15.18 5.69
C MET A 840 37.86 14.41 4.46
N VAL A 841 38.78 13.88 3.65
CA VAL A 841 38.45 13.02 2.50
C VAL A 841 37.84 11.70 2.97
N LEU A 842 38.43 11.06 4.01
CA LEU A 842 37.89 9.83 4.59
C LEU A 842 36.49 10.05 5.20
N GLU A 843 36.29 11.15 5.92
CA GLU A 843 34.97 11.50 6.46
C GLU A 843 33.94 11.69 5.36
N LEU A 844 34.30 12.42 4.29
CA LEU A 844 33.42 12.62 3.14
C LEU A 844 33.06 11.28 2.48
N ALA A 845 34.03 10.39 2.28
CA ALA A 845 33.79 9.07 1.68
C ALA A 845 32.86 8.20 2.53
N LYS A 846 33.09 8.14 3.85
CA LYS A 846 32.21 7.41 4.78
C LYS A 846 30.80 8.00 4.80
N LEU A 847 30.68 9.32 4.82
CA LEU A 847 29.39 9.99 4.85
C LEU A 847 28.61 9.80 3.54
N ASP A 848 29.26 10.02 2.39
CA ASP A 848 28.68 9.80 1.07
C ASP A 848 28.24 8.34 0.88
N PHE A 849 29.10 7.38 1.24
CA PHE A 849 28.79 5.97 1.08
C PHE A 849 27.48 5.60 1.77
N ASN A 850 27.33 6.02 3.03
CA ASN A 850 26.14 5.74 3.84
C ASN A 850 24.89 6.53 3.38
N MET A 851 25.05 7.78 2.93
CA MET A 851 23.93 8.56 2.37
C MET A 851 23.40 7.93 1.08
N VAL A 852 24.28 7.47 0.19
CA VAL A 852 23.88 6.78 -1.04
C VAL A 852 23.28 5.40 -0.73
N GLN A 853 23.83 4.67 0.25
CA GLN A 853 23.24 3.42 0.73
C GLN A 853 21.81 3.63 1.27
N ALA A 854 21.54 4.74 1.96
CA ALA A 854 20.19 5.07 2.42
C ALA A 854 19.20 5.16 1.25
N VAL A 855 19.61 5.79 0.14
CA VAL A 855 18.80 5.84 -1.09
C VAL A 855 18.59 4.44 -1.67
N HIS A 856 19.64 3.62 -1.73
CA HIS A 856 19.55 2.25 -2.24
C HIS A 856 18.61 1.37 -1.40
N GLN A 857 18.62 1.51 -0.07
CA GLN A 857 17.69 0.79 0.80
C GLN A 857 16.24 1.18 0.51
N GLU A 858 15.94 2.46 0.30
CA GLU A 858 14.59 2.90 -0.06
C GLU A 858 14.16 2.39 -1.45
N ASP A 859 15.08 2.37 -2.42
CA ASP A 859 14.81 1.78 -3.73
C ASP A 859 14.56 0.27 -3.64
N LEU A 860 15.35 -0.45 -2.85
CA LEU A 860 15.18 -1.89 -2.65
C LEU A 860 13.87 -2.23 -1.93
N LYS A 861 13.49 -1.44 -0.91
CA LYS A 861 12.18 -1.57 -0.25
C LYS A 861 11.03 -1.34 -1.24
N TYR A 862 11.20 -0.38 -2.14
CA TYR A 862 10.20 -0.12 -3.18
C TYR A 862 10.08 -1.33 -4.12
N THR A 863 11.20 -1.84 -4.64
CA THR A 863 11.19 -2.99 -5.54
C THR A 863 10.71 -4.27 -4.86
N SER A 864 10.92 -4.44 -3.54
CA SER A 864 10.43 -5.62 -2.83
C SER A 864 8.92 -5.60 -2.60
N ARG A 865 8.31 -4.42 -2.44
CA ARG A 865 6.85 -4.27 -2.46
C ARG A 865 6.29 -4.65 -3.82
N TRP A 866 6.89 -4.11 -4.89
CA TRP A 866 6.51 -4.48 -6.25
C TRP A 866 6.64 -5.99 -6.49
N TRP A 867 7.77 -6.60 -6.13
CA TRP A 867 8.01 -8.03 -6.33
C TRP A 867 6.98 -8.89 -5.59
N LYS A 868 6.72 -8.58 -4.32
CA LYS A 868 5.68 -9.27 -3.55
C LYS A 868 4.29 -9.13 -4.19
N ASN A 869 3.97 -7.95 -4.71
CA ASN A 869 2.68 -7.71 -5.37
C ASN A 869 2.55 -8.43 -6.71
N THR A 870 3.64 -8.80 -7.36
CA THR A 870 3.57 -9.62 -8.59
C THR A 870 3.22 -11.07 -8.30
N CYS A 871 3.34 -11.56 -7.06
CA CYS A 871 3.20 -13.00 -6.75
C CYS A 871 4.15 -13.93 -7.55
N TRP A 872 5.14 -13.41 -8.30
CA TRP A 872 6.10 -14.25 -9.06
C TRP A 872 7.00 -15.06 -8.15
N ASN A 873 7.18 -14.60 -6.91
CA ASN A 873 7.84 -15.35 -5.85
C ASN A 873 7.08 -16.66 -5.47
N ASN A 874 5.84 -16.85 -5.93
CA ASN A 874 5.06 -18.08 -5.73
C ASN A 874 5.33 -19.13 -6.84
N PHE A 875 6.02 -18.76 -7.93
CA PHE A 875 6.40 -19.73 -8.95
C PHE A 875 7.49 -20.65 -8.43
N SER A 876 7.09 -21.85 -8.00
CA SER A 876 7.99 -22.88 -7.45
C SER A 876 9.12 -23.31 -8.40
N PHE A 877 9.02 -23.01 -9.69
CA PHE A 877 10.03 -23.31 -10.70
C PHE A 877 11.00 -22.15 -10.97
N ALA A 878 10.67 -20.91 -10.58
CA ALA A 878 11.45 -19.72 -10.91
C ALA A 878 12.35 -19.30 -9.74
N ARG A 879 13.46 -18.63 -10.07
CA ARG A 879 14.42 -18.09 -9.10
C ARG A 879 13.90 -16.81 -8.46
N ASP A 880 13.72 -16.81 -7.14
CA ASP A 880 13.52 -15.57 -6.36
C ASP A 880 14.87 -14.91 -6.02
N ARG A 881 15.23 -13.90 -6.83
CA ARG A 881 16.56 -13.25 -6.81
C ARG A 881 16.48 -11.72 -6.85
N LEU A 882 15.46 -11.14 -6.21
CA LEU A 882 15.23 -9.70 -6.27
C LEU A 882 16.44 -8.86 -5.81
N VAL A 883 17.10 -9.25 -4.71
CA VAL A 883 18.24 -8.49 -4.17
C VAL A 883 19.44 -8.58 -5.11
N GLU A 884 19.69 -9.74 -5.69
CA GLU A 884 20.73 -9.93 -6.70
C GLU A 884 20.43 -9.12 -7.97
N ASN A 885 19.17 -9.10 -8.42
CA ASN A 885 18.70 -8.25 -9.52
C ASN A 885 18.84 -6.76 -9.22
N PHE A 886 18.65 -6.36 -7.96
CA PHE A 886 18.88 -4.99 -7.51
C PHE A 886 20.37 -4.64 -7.52
N MET A 887 21.24 -5.58 -7.16
CA MET A 887 22.70 -5.38 -7.26
C MET A 887 23.13 -5.11 -8.70
N TRP A 888 22.59 -5.82 -9.69
CA TRP A 888 22.81 -5.51 -11.12
C TRP A 888 22.38 -4.08 -11.50
N SER A 889 21.31 -3.56 -10.89
CA SER A 889 20.88 -2.18 -11.14
C SER A 889 21.82 -1.15 -10.49
N VAL A 890 22.33 -1.45 -9.30
CA VAL A 890 23.33 -0.60 -8.62
C VAL A 890 24.65 -0.60 -9.38
N THR A 891 25.08 -1.74 -9.94
CA THR A 891 26.31 -1.81 -10.75
C THR A 891 26.16 -1.03 -12.05
N LYS A 892 24.96 -1.02 -12.65
CA LYS A 892 24.67 -0.20 -13.84
C LYS A 892 24.79 1.30 -13.56
N ASN A 893 24.20 1.78 -12.46
CA ASN A 893 24.40 3.17 -12.02
C ASN A 893 24.06 3.34 -10.52
N TYR A 894 25.12 3.55 -9.72
CA TYR A 894 25.00 3.68 -8.27
C TYR A 894 24.68 5.11 -7.79
N LEU A 895 24.70 6.11 -8.67
CA LEU A 895 24.60 7.52 -8.29
C LEU A 895 23.24 7.82 -7.64
N PRO A 896 23.19 8.56 -6.53
CA PRO A 896 21.95 8.74 -5.76
C PRO A 896 20.81 9.35 -6.57
N GLY A 897 21.12 10.24 -7.54
CA GLY A 897 20.13 10.90 -8.40
C GLY A 897 19.56 10.03 -9.53
N PHE A 898 20.14 8.86 -9.80
CA PHE A 898 19.66 7.99 -10.87
C PHE A 898 18.38 7.24 -10.47
N LYS A 899 17.24 7.63 -11.05
CA LYS A 899 15.92 7.08 -10.72
C LYS A 899 15.64 5.72 -11.34
N GLY A 900 16.31 5.37 -12.45
CA GLY A 900 16.04 4.14 -13.21
C GLY A 900 16.48 2.84 -12.52
N ARG A 901 17.10 2.88 -11.32
CA ARG A 901 17.48 1.66 -10.58
C ARG A 901 16.29 0.76 -10.28
N ARG A 902 15.15 1.36 -9.91
CA ARG A 902 13.93 0.61 -9.60
C ARG A 902 13.46 -0.15 -10.84
N ASP A 903 13.39 0.53 -11.97
CA ASP A 903 12.90 -0.05 -13.22
C ASP A 903 13.85 -1.10 -13.77
N PHE A 904 15.17 -0.86 -13.74
CA PHE A 904 16.14 -1.89 -14.12
C PHE A 904 16.06 -3.13 -13.22
N THR A 905 15.76 -2.97 -11.93
CA THR A 905 15.58 -4.12 -11.03
C THR A 905 14.36 -4.93 -11.41
N LYS A 906 13.25 -4.25 -11.74
CA LYS A 906 12.02 -4.89 -12.23
C LYS A 906 12.30 -5.65 -13.54
N ILE A 907 12.96 -5.01 -14.50
CA ILE A 907 13.33 -5.61 -15.79
C ILE A 907 14.21 -6.84 -15.58
N ASN A 908 15.28 -6.73 -14.78
CA ASN A 908 16.18 -7.85 -14.51
C ASN A 908 15.45 -9.03 -13.85
N ALA A 909 14.56 -8.75 -12.89
CA ALA A 909 13.72 -9.77 -12.26
C ALA A 909 12.78 -10.43 -13.27
N MET A 910 12.11 -9.64 -14.12
CA MET A 910 11.23 -10.17 -15.16
C MET A 910 11.98 -11.05 -16.16
N ILE A 911 13.12 -10.58 -16.67
CA ILE A 911 13.97 -11.34 -17.59
C ILE A 911 14.39 -12.67 -16.95
N THR A 912 14.82 -12.65 -15.69
CA THR A 912 15.25 -13.86 -14.98
C THR A 912 14.10 -14.87 -14.86
N THR A 913 12.89 -14.42 -14.56
CA THR A 913 11.74 -15.33 -14.45
C THR A 913 11.26 -15.82 -15.82
N ILE A 914 11.27 -14.99 -16.86
CA ILE A 914 10.93 -15.41 -18.23
C ILE A 914 11.96 -16.43 -18.73
N ASP A 915 13.25 -16.20 -18.49
CA ASP A 915 14.33 -17.16 -18.74
C ASP A 915 14.02 -18.51 -18.09
N ASP A 916 13.62 -18.53 -16.82
CA ASP A 916 13.21 -19.77 -16.13
C ASP A 916 11.96 -20.43 -16.74
N VAL A 917 11.00 -19.65 -17.26
CA VAL A 917 9.83 -20.18 -17.97
C VAL A 917 10.28 -20.93 -19.22
N TYR A 918 11.15 -20.35 -20.05
CA TYR A 918 11.62 -20.97 -21.30
C TYR A 918 12.57 -22.15 -21.04
N ASP A 919 13.51 -22.01 -20.12
CA ASP A 919 14.57 -22.99 -19.90
C ASP A 919 14.12 -24.19 -19.07
N VAL A 920 13.15 -24.01 -18.18
CA VAL A 920 12.78 -25.02 -17.18
C VAL A 920 11.33 -25.48 -17.35
N TYR A 921 10.36 -24.57 -17.37
CA TYR A 921 8.98 -24.95 -17.03
C TYR A 921 8.02 -25.12 -18.21
N GLY A 922 8.09 -24.24 -19.21
CA GLY A 922 7.17 -24.19 -20.34
C GLY A 922 7.34 -25.39 -21.28
N THR A 923 6.22 -25.88 -21.81
CA THR A 923 6.24 -26.80 -22.95
C THR A 923 6.39 -26.02 -24.26
N LEU A 924 6.86 -26.67 -25.33
CA LEU A 924 7.05 -25.99 -26.62
C LEU A 924 5.77 -25.28 -27.09
N GLN A 925 4.62 -25.95 -27.02
CA GLN A 925 3.33 -25.38 -27.45
C GLN A 925 2.95 -24.13 -26.64
N GLU A 926 3.14 -24.15 -25.32
CA GLU A 926 2.86 -23.00 -24.46
C GLU A 926 3.82 -21.85 -24.73
N LEU A 927 5.10 -22.16 -24.92
CA LEU A 927 6.11 -21.15 -25.23
C LEU A 927 5.86 -20.51 -26.61
N GLU A 928 5.40 -21.26 -27.61
CA GLU A 928 4.97 -20.72 -28.90
C GLU A 928 3.76 -19.80 -28.76
N GLN A 929 2.76 -20.19 -27.97
CA GLN A 929 1.59 -19.36 -27.68
C GLN A 929 1.96 -18.08 -26.92
N PHE A 930 2.79 -18.20 -25.89
CA PHE A 930 3.28 -17.07 -25.12
C PHE A 930 4.09 -16.11 -25.99
N THR A 931 5.01 -16.63 -26.81
CA THR A 931 5.80 -15.83 -27.77
C THR A 931 4.89 -15.12 -28.78
N SER A 932 3.87 -15.81 -29.29
CA SER A 932 2.89 -15.23 -30.21
C SER A 932 2.10 -14.08 -29.57
N ILE A 933 1.72 -14.19 -28.29
CA ILE A 933 1.07 -13.10 -27.54
C ILE A 933 2.03 -11.91 -27.38
N VAL A 934 3.28 -12.15 -27.00
CA VAL A 934 4.30 -11.09 -26.83
C VAL A 934 4.60 -10.39 -28.14
N ASN A 935 4.68 -11.12 -29.26
CA ASN A 935 4.93 -10.53 -30.57
C ASN A 935 3.78 -9.64 -31.02
N ARG A 936 2.53 -10.05 -30.81
CA ARG A 936 1.37 -9.19 -31.09
C ARG A 936 1.46 -7.88 -30.31
N LEU A 937 1.71 -7.95 -29.00
CA LEU A 937 1.91 -6.76 -28.17
C LEU A 937 3.03 -5.84 -28.71
N TYR A 938 4.10 -6.38 -29.29
CA TYR A 938 5.17 -5.58 -29.89
C TYR A 938 4.76 -4.92 -31.21
N GLU A 939 4.11 -5.66 -32.10
CA GLU A 939 3.56 -5.15 -33.37
C GLU A 939 2.52 -4.05 -33.10
N ASP A 940 1.70 -4.23 -32.07
CA ASP A 940 0.65 -3.31 -31.64
C ASP A 940 1.22 -2.01 -31.03
N LEU A 941 2.28 -2.11 -30.21
CA LEU A 941 2.93 -0.94 -29.58
C LEU A 941 3.86 -0.15 -30.51
N PHE A 942 4.41 -0.79 -31.55
CA PHE A 942 5.35 -0.17 -32.50
C PHE A 942 5.02 -0.50 -33.96
N PRO A 943 3.89 -0.02 -34.50
CA PRO A 943 3.45 -0.37 -35.85
C PRO A 943 4.39 0.10 -36.98
N PHE A 944 5.40 0.93 -36.67
CA PHE A 944 6.38 1.46 -37.62
C PHE A 944 7.82 0.92 -37.42
N ALA A 945 8.03 -0.07 -36.56
CA ALA A 945 9.38 -0.60 -36.26
C ALA A 945 9.85 -1.75 -37.17
N LEU A 946 9.16 -2.02 -38.29
CA LEU A 946 9.57 -2.99 -39.31
C LEU A 946 9.86 -2.32 -40.65
#